data_AF-A0A2S9XMW7-F1
#
_entry.id   AF-A0A2S9XMW7-F1
#
_cell.length_a   1.000
_cell.length_b   1.000
_cell.length_c   1.000
_cell.angle_alpha   90.00
_cell.angle_beta   90.00
_cell.angle_gamma   90.00
#
_symmetry.space_group_name_H-M   'P 1'
#
loop_
_entity.id
_entity.type
_entity.pdbx_description
1 polymer ?
#
loop_
_entity_poly.entity_id
_entity_poly.type
_entity_poly.pdbx_seq_one_letter_code
_entity_poly.pdbx_strand_id
1 'polypeptide(L)'
;MDHELSGRVTALETEVGVPGLVVLAFDRGRHVDQSLGRALTDVEGDYHLGYDCAQRVEHARDLYVTVMTDAGRVLHTTEGVTRFDASPSEVIDVRIPAATIRDAGVELPATIELVDRRRLATLSCLDAADPDDALVPAIRADLSRGGTVFALMRRYAREPGGDGEEGGLRLAKLAKLFELGSVPEGLVGHHYGLVMDGASAGGGRITRAWGLVVGVTRAWAGKSFAPLAEGERRKITGTAIPDEVGVYRGANHFGRRGHAPVNLAARALLELMDQLDEASIESQLRYGHARSGHRFVAHRACSVHAGTPREVFRLNYRFGGLANYPPLSFLVEELVEIADGVYLGQQLLATRHLTRRYDPATPAHDHGYERFGYFLLFDQALNVAARRLFADIQMPLAAVTTRLSRPGEGVRTPRPPAKFTTLTLAEAPANVADPDALAQVERDVVDAGSVLRMLASYSAAAAHSPTTDSPVFAKLRALFQAGLAPESMTGYYDGAVVSWSSPGLLGGFGVNSLNLAWRVCRPYSPWTGQRFAPRGESPGRGVSSNQLCANTLVFRGLRARAVGLAMKAMKLRIEPASDTERREHGYDAKAWFAAAEPASSVDPDHRGKRVYQLNYRPRTLSNPPPASASIEELVQIARGLFLGQVNYATRPWLAWDPETDPASYGYRPFGYFVLLDREWQARRLRLGFDLHEV
;
A
#
# COMPACT_ATOMS: atom_id res chain seq x y z
N MET A 1 0.69 -1.93 26.37
CA MET A 1 -0.49 -1.12 25.97
C MET A 1 -1.45 -1.40 27.07
N ASP A 2 -1.53 -0.46 28.00
CA ASP A 2 -2.06 -0.75 29.33
C ASP A 2 -3.47 -0.16 29.47
N HIS A 3 -3.88 0.70 28.52
CA HIS A 3 -5.20 1.31 28.47
C HIS A 3 -5.80 1.21 27.07
N GLU A 4 -7.12 1.05 27.02
CA GLU A 4 -7.93 0.92 25.81
C GLU A 4 -9.15 1.85 25.88
N LEU A 5 -9.42 2.53 24.77
CA LEU A 5 -10.66 3.25 24.55
C LEU A 5 -11.34 2.66 23.31
N SER A 6 -12.61 2.32 23.45
CA SER A 6 -13.44 1.82 22.38
C SER A 6 -14.79 2.54 22.35
N GLY A 7 -15.60 2.25 21.34
CA GLY A 7 -16.97 2.74 21.27
C GLY A 7 -17.51 2.64 19.85
N ARG A 8 -18.75 3.08 19.68
CA ARG A 8 -19.45 3.09 18.39
C ARG A 8 -19.96 4.47 18.04
N VAL A 9 -19.70 4.91 16.81
CA VAL A 9 -20.32 6.11 16.25
C VAL A 9 -21.54 5.71 15.43
N THR A 10 -22.72 6.18 15.82
CA THR A 10 -23.99 5.87 15.14
C THR A 10 -24.70 7.13 14.68
N ALA A 11 -25.48 7.00 13.60
CA ALA A 11 -26.49 7.98 13.25
C ALA A 11 -27.59 7.96 14.32
N LEU A 12 -27.86 9.13 14.92
CA LEU A 12 -28.76 9.27 16.06
C LEU A 12 -30.14 8.65 15.80
N GLU A 13 -30.68 8.88 14.60
CA GLU A 13 -32.06 8.54 14.21
C GLU A 13 -32.22 7.09 13.77
N THR A 14 -31.19 6.49 13.17
CA THR A 14 -31.28 5.12 12.61
C THR A 14 -30.53 4.09 13.44
N GLU A 15 -29.70 4.52 14.39
CA GLU A 15 -28.76 3.69 15.16
C GLU A 15 -27.77 2.89 14.28
N VAL A 16 -27.67 3.26 13.00
CA VAL A 16 -26.74 2.66 12.05
C VAL A 16 -25.35 3.22 12.30
N GLY A 17 -24.37 2.34 12.39
CA GLY A 17 -22.96 2.68 12.46
C GLY A 17 -22.49 3.60 11.33
N VAL A 18 -21.61 4.55 11.64
CA VAL A 18 -21.12 5.53 10.66
C VAL A 18 -19.65 5.25 10.34
N PRO A 19 -19.34 4.57 9.22
CA PRO A 19 -17.96 4.23 8.85
C PRO A 19 -17.10 5.41 8.47
N GLY A 20 -15.78 5.20 8.57
CA GLY A 20 -14.77 6.07 7.99
C GLY A 20 -14.61 7.41 8.69
N LEU A 21 -15.22 7.59 9.85
CA LEU A 21 -15.03 8.74 10.70
C LEU A 21 -13.75 8.60 11.51
N VAL A 22 -13.04 9.70 11.69
CA VAL A 22 -11.87 9.77 12.56
C VAL A 22 -12.35 10.10 13.97
N VAL A 23 -11.97 9.27 14.93
CA VAL A 23 -12.19 9.50 16.36
C VAL A 23 -10.86 9.86 17.00
N LEU A 24 -10.76 11.09 17.52
CA LEU A 24 -9.63 11.56 18.33
C LEU A 24 -9.97 11.42 19.80
N ALA A 25 -9.05 10.89 20.59
CA ALA A 25 -9.21 10.78 22.04
C ALA A 25 -8.31 11.79 22.76
N PHE A 26 -8.84 12.42 23.80
CA PHE A 26 -8.15 13.43 24.61
C PHE A 26 -8.27 13.11 26.09
N ASP A 27 -7.22 13.41 26.84
CA ASP A 27 -7.22 13.55 28.30
C ASP A 27 -7.32 15.03 28.66
N ARG A 28 -8.37 15.39 29.39
CA ARG A 28 -8.70 16.77 29.74
C ARG A 28 -7.72 17.25 30.80
N GLY A 29 -6.94 18.25 30.44
CA GLY A 29 -5.99 18.87 31.36
C GLY A 29 -6.59 20.08 32.06
N ARG A 30 -6.04 20.45 33.22
CA ARG A 30 -6.39 21.73 33.88
C ARG A 30 -6.06 22.97 33.02
N HIS A 31 -5.10 22.83 32.10
CA HIS A 31 -4.60 23.95 31.29
C HIS A 31 -4.50 23.62 29.79
N VAL A 32 -4.14 22.39 29.44
CA VAL A 32 -3.99 21.94 28.07
C VAL A 32 -4.42 20.49 27.99
N ASP A 33 -5.32 20.19 27.05
CA ASP A 33 -5.76 18.83 26.78
C ASP A 33 -4.69 18.04 26.04
N GLN A 34 -4.47 16.81 26.45
CA GLN A 34 -3.46 15.92 25.88
C GLN A 34 -4.13 14.95 24.90
N SER A 35 -3.73 14.98 23.63
CA SER A 35 -4.15 13.97 22.66
C SER A 35 -3.59 12.60 23.04
N LEU A 36 -4.45 11.59 23.13
CA LEU A 36 -4.08 10.22 23.47
C LEU A 36 -3.91 9.33 22.24
N GLY A 37 -4.58 9.65 21.13
CA GLY A 37 -4.46 8.92 19.88
C GLY A 37 -5.59 9.18 18.92
N ARG A 38 -5.69 8.33 17.90
CA ARG A 38 -6.79 8.35 16.93
C ARG A 38 -7.17 6.95 16.46
N ALA A 39 -8.44 6.76 16.14
CA ALA A 39 -8.98 5.56 15.50
C ALA A 39 -9.89 5.94 14.32
N LEU A 40 -10.12 5.00 13.41
CA LEU A 40 -11.15 5.12 12.38
C LEU A 40 -12.34 4.24 12.77
N THR A 41 -13.55 4.73 12.55
CA THR A 41 -14.74 3.90 12.70
C THR A 41 -14.83 2.89 11.56
N ASP A 42 -15.20 1.67 11.90
CA ASP A 42 -15.49 0.62 10.93
C ASP A 42 -16.93 0.72 10.40
N VAL A 43 -17.42 -0.24 9.59
CA VAL A 43 -18.80 -0.17 9.05
C VAL A 43 -19.91 -0.37 10.06
N GLU A 44 -19.62 -0.92 11.24
CA GLU A 44 -20.58 -0.91 12.34
C GLU A 44 -20.50 0.38 13.15
N GLY A 45 -19.60 1.30 12.75
CA GLY A 45 -19.30 2.52 13.47
C GLY A 45 -18.31 2.31 14.61
N ASP A 46 -17.81 1.08 14.80
CA ASP A 46 -16.95 0.74 15.94
C ASP A 46 -15.54 1.29 15.76
N TYR A 47 -14.95 1.75 16.86
CA TYR A 47 -13.57 2.20 16.88
C TYR A 47 -12.84 1.63 18.11
N HIS A 48 -11.54 1.38 17.95
CA HIS A 48 -10.66 0.89 19.01
C HIS A 48 -9.34 1.66 18.99
N LEU A 49 -8.92 2.12 20.17
CA LEU A 49 -7.74 2.97 20.37
C LEU A 49 -6.99 2.49 21.60
N GLY A 50 -5.81 1.88 21.38
CA GLY A 50 -4.86 1.63 22.46
C GLY A 50 -3.97 2.85 22.70
N TYR A 51 -3.74 3.20 23.97
CA TYR A 51 -2.84 4.30 24.33
C TYR A 51 -1.94 3.92 25.51
N ASP A 52 -0.78 4.59 25.61
CA ASP A 52 0.22 4.35 26.65
C ASP A 52 0.14 5.46 27.72
N CYS A 53 0.21 5.06 28.99
CA CYS A 53 0.08 5.93 30.14
C CYS A 53 1.40 6.28 30.81
N ALA A 54 2.54 5.96 30.19
CA ALA A 54 3.89 6.05 30.74
C ALA A 54 4.36 7.40 31.33
N GLN A 55 3.53 8.45 31.40
CA GLN A 55 3.95 9.78 31.86
C GLN A 55 3.30 10.33 33.14
N ARG A 56 2.31 9.69 33.78
CA ARG A 56 1.80 10.12 35.11
C ARG A 56 1.26 8.94 35.92
N VAL A 57 1.74 8.77 37.14
CA VAL A 57 1.44 7.60 38.01
C VAL A 57 0.31 7.88 39.02
N GLU A 58 -0.19 9.12 39.18
CA GLU A 58 -1.02 9.44 40.36
C GLU A 58 -2.45 9.94 40.10
N HIS A 59 -2.89 10.16 38.85
CA HIS A 59 -4.27 10.59 38.58
C HIS A 59 -4.92 9.79 37.45
N ALA A 60 -6.17 9.36 37.69
CA ALA A 60 -7.03 8.82 36.67
C ALA A 60 -7.31 9.90 35.60
N ARG A 61 -7.58 9.46 34.36
CA ARG A 61 -7.62 10.34 33.18
C ARG A 61 -9.04 10.86 32.96
N ASP A 62 -9.15 12.08 32.47
CA ASP A 62 -10.45 12.69 32.18
C ASP A 62 -10.72 12.63 30.68
N LEU A 63 -11.42 11.60 30.22
CA LEU A 63 -11.49 11.28 28.79
C LEU A 63 -12.64 11.98 28.06
N TYR A 64 -12.36 12.45 26.86
CA TYR A 64 -13.40 12.77 25.87
C TYR A 64 -12.92 12.45 24.45
N VAL A 65 -13.88 12.34 23.52
CA VAL A 65 -13.59 12.09 22.10
C VAL A 65 -14.13 13.19 21.21
N THR A 66 -13.43 13.43 20.11
CA THR A 66 -13.89 14.26 19.00
C THR A 66 -14.02 13.40 17.75
N VAL A 67 -15.21 13.37 17.16
CA VAL A 67 -15.50 12.66 15.93
C VAL A 67 -15.50 13.64 14.75
N MET A 68 -14.77 13.32 13.70
CA MET A 68 -14.62 14.18 12.53
C MET A 68 -14.54 13.38 11.23
N THR A 69 -14.78 14.05 10.11
CA THR A 69 -14.52 13.52 8.77
C THR A 69 -13.02 13.37 8.50
N ASP A 70 -12.66 12.60 7.47
CA ASP A 70 -11.28 12.49 6.96
C ASP A 70 -10.69 13.85 6.52
N ALA A 71 -11.55 14.76 6.04
CA ALA A 71 -11.22 16.14 5.70
C ALA A 71 -10.95 17.03 6.94
N GLY A 72 -11.19 16.52 8.16
CA GLY A 72 -10.96 17.23 9.42
C GLY A 72 -12.12 18.11 9.88
N ARG A 73 -13.31 18.01 9.25
CA ARG A 73 -14.52 18.67 9.75
C ARG A 73 -15.04 17.93 10.97
N VAL A 74 -15.09 18.61 12.12
CA VAL A 74 -15.67 18.08 13.37
C VAL A 74 -17.17 17.88 13.19
N LEU A 75 -17.64 16.68 13.53
CA LEU A 75 -19.06 16.30 13.52
C LEU A 75 -19.65 16.33 14.92
N HIS A 76 -18.87 15.91 15.92
CA HIS A 76 -19.30 15.84 17.30
C HIS A 76 -18.10 15.87 18.26
N THR A 77 -18.30 16.41 19.46
CA THR A 77 -17.35 16.31 20.57
C THR A 77 -18.08 15.96 21.85
N THR A 78 -17.52 15.04 22.63
CA THR A 78 -18.05 14.66 23.95
C THR A 78 -17.40 15.47 25.08
N GLU A 79 -16.68 16.56 24.77
CA GLU A 79 -16.01 17.41 25.75
C GLU A 79 -16.97 17.98 26.82
N GLY A 80 -18.22 18.25 26.46
CA GLY A 80 -19.25 18.70 27.41
C GLY A 80 -19.68 17.62 28.41
N VAL A 81 -19.35 16.36 28.14
CA VAL A 81 -19.68 15.18 28.95
C VAL A 81 -18.42 14.33 29.18
N THR A 82 -17.30 14.99 29.51
CA THR A 82 -16.03 14.34 29.85
C THR A 82 -16.25 13.23 30.88
N ARG A 83 -15.64 12.07 30.63
CA ARG A 83 -15.57 10.95 31.57
C ARG A 83 -14.42 11.20 32.54
N PHE A 84 -14.76 11.74 33.71
CA PHE A 84 -13.79 11.97 34.77
C PHE A 84 -13.35 10.65 35.41
N ASP A 85 -12.08 10.59 35.83
CA ASP A 85 -11.50 9.44 36.50
C ASP A 85 -11.67 8.10 35.74
N ALA A 86 -11.46 8.15 34.43
CA ALA A 86 -11.69 7.04 33.52
C ALA A 86 -10.76 5.85 33.82
N SER A 87 -11.31 4.65 33.69
CA SER A 87 -10.62 3.38 33.95
C SER A 87 -9.64 3.00 32.82
N PRO A 88 -8.82 1.96 33.00
CA PRO A 88 -7.95 1.47 31.94
C PRO A 88 -8.69 0.95 30.68
N SER A 89 -9.98 0.64 30.76
CA SER A 89 -10.76 0.17 29.63
C SER A 89 -12.10 0.90 29.56
N GLU A 90 -12.22 1.81 28.60
CA GLU A 90 -13.35 2.72 28.50
C GLU A 90 -14.13 2.54 27.20
N VAL A 91 -15.43 2.80 27.29
CA VAL A 91 -16.35 2.75 26.14
C VAL A 91 -17.07 4.09 26.03
N ILE A 92 -16.86 4.80 24.93
CA ILE A 92 -17.52 6.09 24.64
C ILE A 92 -18.28 5.99 23.31
N ASP A 93 -19.57 5.69 23.38
CA ASP A 93 -20.43 5.73 22.20
C ASP A 93 -20.81 7.16 21.83
N VAL A 94 -20.88 7.43 20.53
CA VAL A 94 -21.20 8.75 19.98
C VAL A 94 -22.39 8.64 19.04
N ARG A 95 -23.45 9.41 19.33
CA ARG A 95 -24.62 9.50 18.46
C ARG A 95 -24.62 10.85 17.76
N ILE A 96 -24.58 10.85 16.43
CA ILE A 96 -24.50 12.06 15.61
C ILE A 96 -25.76 12.15 14.74
N PRO A 97 -26.47 13.29 14.71
CA PRO A 97 -27.63 13.46 13.83
C PRO A 97 -27.29 13.14 12.36
N ALA A 98 -28.16 12.39 11.70
CA ALA A 98 -28.01 11.97 10.32
C ALA A 98 -27.90 13.17 9.35
N ALA A 99 -28.56 14.28 9.69
CA ALA A 99 -28.40 15.54 8.97
C ALA A 99 -26.95 16.06 9.05
N THR A 100 -26.36 16.11 10.24
CA THR A 100 -24.97 16.55 10.45
C THR A 100 -23.97 15.70 9.67
N ILE A 101 -24.19 14.37 9.63
CA ILE A 101 -23.35 13.42 8.89
C ILE A 101 -23.47 13.68 7.38
N ARG A 102 -24.70 13.80 6.86
CA ARG A 102 -24.95 14.10 5.43
C ARG A 102 -24.42 15.46 5.00
N ASP A 103 -24.62 16.50 5.82
CA ASP A 103 -24.12 17.85 5.58
C ASP A 103 -22.60 17.89 5.51
N ALA A 104 -21.92 16.93 6.15
CA ALA A 104 -20.48 16.76 6.08
C ALA A 104 -19.98 15.96 4.88
N GLY A 105 -20.89 15.56 3.97
CA GLY A 105 -20.55 14.73 2.81
C GLY A 105 -20.26 13.28 3.17
N VAL A 106 -20.65 12.85 4.38
CA VAL A 106 -20.56 11.45 4.79
C VAL A 106 -21.89 10.78 4.47
N GLU A 107 -21.85 9.79 3.59
CA GLU A 107 -23.03 8.99 3.26
C GLU A 107 -23.31 8.00 4.40
N LEU A 108 -24.54 8.02 4.90
CA LEU A 108 -24.98 6.99 5.84
C LEU A 108 -25.17 5.67 5.11
N PRO A 109 -24.80 4.52 5.71
CA PRO A 109 -25.05 3.24 5.10
C PRO A 109 -26.54 3.10 4.79
N ALA A 110 -26.87 2.82 3.53
CA ALA A 110 -28.20 2.29 3.22
C ALA A 110 -28.37 1.00 4.04
N THR A 111 -29.56 0.79 4.59
CA THR A 111 -29.90 -0.43 5.33
C THR A 111 -29.47 -1.63 4.50
N ILE A 112 -28.49 -2.40 5.00
CA ILE A 112 -27.93 -3.55 4.29
C ILE A 112 -29.09 -4.50 3.97
N GLU A 113 -29.39 -4.72 2.70
CA GLU A 113 -30.26 -5.83 2.31
C GLU A 113 -29.59 -7.11 2.81
N LEU A 114 -30.20 -7.73 3.81
CA LEU A 114 -29.81 -9.05 4.26
C LEU A 114 -29.89 -9.98 3.05
N VAL A 115 -28.75 -10.50 2.59
CA VAL A 115 -28.72 -11.55 1.58
C VAL A 115 -29.69 -12.64 2.03
N ASP A 116 -30.73 -12.87 1.25
CA ASP A 116 -31.71 -13.90 1.56
C ASP A 116 -30.96 -15.22 1.73
N ARG A 117 -31.04 -15.81 2.93
CA ARG A 117 -30.41 -17.10 3.24
C ARG A 117 -30.82 -18.16 2.24
N ARG A 118 -32.01 -18.06 1.64
CA ARG A 118 -32.50 -18.98 0.59
C ARG A 118 -31.59 -18.98 -0.63
N ARG A 119 -31.04 -17.82 -1.02
CA ARG A 119 -30.13 -17.69 -2.16
C ARG A 119 -28.80 -18.43 -1.95
N LEU A 120 -28.36 -18.56 -0.70
CA LEU A 120 -27.17 -19.34 -0.34
C LEU A 120 -27.48 -20.78 0.06
N ALA A 121 -28.75 -21.19 0.12
CA ALA A 121 -29.16 -22.53 0.54
C ALA A 121 -29.21 -23.53 -0.63
N THR A 122 -29.03 -23.06 -1.86
CA THR A 122 -29.17 -23.84 -3.09
C THR A 122 -27.90 -23.78 -3.94
N LEU A 123 -27.61 -24.88 -4.63
CA LEU A 123 -26.62 -24.94 -5.71
C LEU A 123 -27.41 -25.05 -7.01
N SER A 124 -27.61 -23.93 -7.71
CA SER A 124 -28.45 -23.88 -8.92
C SER A 124 -27.94 -24.82 -10.01
N CYS A 125 -26.64 -25.14 -10.02
CA CYS A 125 -26.06 -26.11 -10.95
C CYS A 125 -26.55 -27.55 -10.73
N LEU A 126 -27.11 -27.90 -9.57
CA LEU A 126 -27.58 -29.26 -9.30
C LEU A 126 -29.01 -29.50 -9.81
N ASP A 127 -29.79 -28.45 -10.11
CA ASP A 127 -31.22 -28.58 -10.41
C ASP A 127 -31.50 -29.37 -11.69
N ALA A 128 -30.58 -29.33 -12.65
CA ALA A 128 -30.63 -30.09 -13.90
C ALA A 128 -29.69 -31.32 -13.91
N ALA A 129 -29.07 -31.66 -12.77
CA ALA A 129 -28.11 -32.75 -12.70
C ALA A 129 -28.80 -34.12 -12.74
N ASP A 130 -28.12 -35.09 -13.35
CA ASP A 130 -28.56 -36.49 -13.36
C ASP A 130 -28.67 -37.00 -11.90
N PRO A 131 -29.87 -37.39 -11.45
CA PRO A 131 -30.06 -37.91 -10.09
C PRO A 131 -29.35 -39.25 -9.85
N ASP A 132 -29.01 -40.00 -10.89
CA ASP A 132 -28.35 -41.30 -10.80
C ASP A 132 -26.82 -41.17 -10.66
N ASP A 133 -26.25 -39.98 -10.87
CA ASP A 133 -24.84 -39.72 -10.57
C ASP A 133 -24.61 -39.75 -9.05
N ALA A 134 -23.87 -40.74 -8.56
CA ALA A 134 -23.63 -40.95 -7.14
C ALA A 134 -23.04 -39.75 -6.39
N LEU A 135 -22.34 -38.82 -7.07
CA LEU A 135 -21.81 -37.61 -6.44
C LEU A 135 -22.90 -36.57 -6.18
N VAL A 136 -23.96 -36.51 -6.99
CA VAL A 136 -25.02 -35.50 -6.87
C VAL A 136 -25.78 -35.65 -5.53
N PRO A 137 -26.31 -36.83 -5.14
CA PRO A 137 -26.91 -37.02 -3.82
C PRO A 137 -25.93 -36.74 -2.68
N ALA A 138 -24.65 -37.09 -2.84
CA ALA A 138 -23.63 -36.86 -1.82
C ALA A 138 -23.37 -35.35 -1.60
N ILE A 139 -23.29 -34.56 -2.68
CA ILE A 139 -23.15 -33.10 -2.62
C ILE A 139 -24.41 -32.47 -2.00
N ARG A 140 -25.62 -32.93 -2.39
CA ARG A 140 -26.88 -32.45 -1.81
C ARG A 140 -26.94 -32.71 -0.30
N ALA A 141 -26.56 -33.91 0.14
CA ALA A 141 -26.50 -34.26 1.56
C ALA A 141 -25.47 -33.37 2.31
N ASP A 142 -24.34 -33.08 1.69
CA ASP A 142 -23.34 -32.17 2.27
C ASP A 142 -23.84 -30.73 2.39
N LEU A 143 -24.54 -30.22 1.37
CA LEU A 143 -25.17 -28.91 1.39
C LEU A 143 -26.24 -28.83 2.48
N SER A 144 -27.11 -29.84 2.61
CA SER A 144 -28.14 -29.90 3.65
C SER A 144 -27.54 -29.88 5.06
N ARG A 145 -26.40 -30.57 5.28
CA ARG A 145 -25.68 -30.53 6.56
C ARG A 145 -25.04 -29.17 6.84
N GLY A 146 -24.48 -28.51 5.83
CA GLY A 146 -23.84 -27.20 5.96
C GLY A 146 -24.82 -26.03 6.04
N GLY A 147 -26.04 -26.21 5.52
CA GLY A 147 -27.11 -25.22 5.47
C GLY A 147 -26.90 -24.11 4.42
N THR A 148 -25.67 -23.85 3.98
CA THR A 148 -25.35 -22.87 2.92
C THR A 148 -24.19 -23.33 2.04
N VAL A 149 -24.13 -22.79 0.81
CA VAL A 149 -23.03 -23.01 -0.14
C VAL A 149 -21.69 -22.61 0.48
N PHE A 150 -21.60 -21.48 1.18
CA PHE A 150 -20.34 -21.07 1.83
C PHE A 150 -19.92 -21.99 2.97
N ALA A 151 -20.85 -22.53 3.76
CA ALA A 151 -20.51 -23.51 4.80
C ALA A 151 -20.01 -24.82 4.16
N LEU A 152 -20.64 -25.27 3.08
CA LEU A 152 -20.18 -26.41 2.29
C LEU A 152 -18.76 -26.19 1.76
N MET A 153 -18.54 -25.06 1.08
CA MET A 153 -17.25 -24.71 0.50
C MET A 153 -16.15 -24.54 1.54
N ARG A 154 -16.47 -23.95 2.71
CA ARG A 154 -15.54 -23.86 3.84
C ARG A 154 -15.13 -25.24 4.34
N ARG A 155 -16.06 -26.19 4.37
CA ARG A 155 -15.79 -27.57 4.76
C ARG A 155 -14.83 -28.23 3.76
N TYR A 156 -15.14 -28.13 2.47
CA TYR A 156 -14.27 -28.64 1.41
C TYR A 156 -12.89 -27.99 1.43
N ALA A 157 -12.78 -26.69 1.71
CA ALA A 157 -11.47 -26.02 1.81
C ALA A 157 -10.62 -26.44 3.02
N ARG A 158 -11.25 -26.98 4.09
CA ARG A 158 -10.57 -27.37 5.34
C ARG A 158 -10.21 -28.85 5.42
N GLU A 159 -10.96 -29.71 4.74
CA GLU A 159 -10.64 -31.13 4.65
C GLU A 159 -9.22 -31.28 4.05
N PRO A 160 -8.26 -31.94 4.70
CA PRO A 160 -6.92 -32.09 4.15
C PRO A 160 -6.98 -32.94 2.87
N GLY A 161 -6.28 -32.51 1.82
CA GLY A 161 -6.18 -33.26 0.56
C GLY A 161 -5.22 -34.45 0.67
N GLY A 162 -5.39 -35.31 1.67
CA GLY A 162 -4.55 -36.49 1.84
C GLY A 162 -4.71 -37.46 0.66
N ASP A 163 -3.69 -38.29 0.41
CA ASP A 163 -3.67 -39.36 -0.60
C ASP A 163 -4.70 -40.50 -0.31
N GLY A 164 -5.61 -40.31 0.66
CA GLY A 164 -6.65 -41.27 1.02
C GLY A 164 -7.94 -41.09 0.20
N GLU A 165 -8.82 -42.09 0.28
CA GLU A 165 -10.11 -42.11 -0.42
C GLU A 165 -10.97 -40.86 -0.17
N GLU A 166 -10.90 -40.28 1.04
CA GLU A 166 -11.64 -39.06 1.39
C GLU A 166 -11.19 -37.82 0.60
N GLY A 167 -9.88 -37.66 0.37
CA GLY A 167 -9.32 -36.56 -0.43
C GLY A 167 -9.72 -36.67 -1.89
N GLY A 168 -9.72 -37.90 -2.43
CA GLY A 168 -10.20 -38.21 -3.77
C GLY A 168 -11.69 -37.89 -3.94
N LEU A 169 -12.53 -38.29 -2.97
CA LEU A 169 -13.97 -38.03 -3.01
C LEU A 169 -14.28 -36.53 -3.02
N ARG A 170 -13.59 -35.73 -2.20
CA ARG A 170 -13.76 -34.27 -2.20
C ARG A 170 -13.42 -33.65 -3.55
N LEU A 171 -12.28 -34.01 -4.13
CA LEU A 171 -11.87 -33.50 -5.44
C LEU A 171 -12.82 -33.93 -6.55
N ALA A 172 -13.39 -35.14 -6.46
CA ALA A 172 -14.43 -35.61 -7.36
C ALA A 172 -15.71 -34.75 -7.23
N LYS A 173 -16.13 -34.40 -6.01
CA LYS A 173 -17.27 -33.51 -5.77
C LYS A 173 -17.05 -32.10 -6.33
N LEU A 174 -15.85 -31.52 -6.14
CA LEU A 174 -15.49 -30.22 -6.73
C LEU A 174 -15.46 -30.29 -8.27
N ALA A 175 -14.91 -31.38 -8.83
CA ALA A 175 -14.93 -31.61 -10.27
C ALA A 175 -16.36 -31.70 -10.80
N LYS A 176 -17.26 -32.40 -10.09
CA LYS A 176 -18.66 -32.52 -10.48
C LYS A 176 -19.40 -31.18 -10.39
N LEU A 177 -19.18 -30.40 -9.34
CA LEU A 177 -19.72 -29.03 -9.27
C LEU A 177 -19.24 -28.16 -10.43
N PHE A 178 -17.96 -28.28 -10.79
CA PHE A 178 -17.39 -27.55 -11.93
C PHE A 178 -18.01 -28.02 -13.26
N GLU A 179 -18.19 -29.33 -13.43
CA GLU A 179 -18.83 -29.93 -14.59
C GLU A 179 -20.29 -29.49 -14.76
N LEU A 180 -21.01 -29.24 -13.65
CA LEU A 180 -22.42 -28.85 -13.67
C LEU A 180 -22.66 -27.32 -13.70
N GLY A 181 -21.68 -26.51 -13.31
CA GLY A 181 -21.85 -25.05 -13.21
C GLY A 181 -22.24 -24.38 -14.53
N SER A 182 -22.87 -23.22 -14.52
CA SER A 182 -23.14 -22.43 -15.72
C SER A 182 -21.92 -21.60 -16.12
N VAL A 183 -21.83 -21.18 -17.39
CA VAL A 183 -20.75 -20.29 -17.83
C VAL A 183 -21.20 -18.85 -17.67
N PRO A 184 -20.51 -18.01 -16.88
CA PRO A 184 -20.90 -16.60 -16.77
C PRO A 184 -20.72 -15.89 -18.11
N GLU A 185 -21.66 -15.01 -18.46
CA GLU A 185 -21.56 -14.18 -19.67
C GLU A 185 -20.41 -13.17 -19.59
N GLY A 186 -20.11 -12.71 -18.38
CA GLY A 186 -19.05 -11.76 -18.08
C GLY A 186 -18.90 -11.56 -16.59
N LEU A 187 -17.74 -11.06 -16.18
CA LEU A 187 -17.46 -10.66 -14.80
C LEU A 187 -16.91 -9.24 -14.81
N VAL A 188 -17.37 -8.40 -13.90
CA VAL A 188 -16.92 -7.00 -13.77
C VAL A 188 -16.82 -6.62 -12.30
N GLY A 189 -15.75 -5.91 -11.97
CA GLY A 189 -15.50 -5.44 -10.62
C GLY A 189 -14.57 -6.39 -9.86
N HIS A 190 -14.59 -6.29 -8.53
CA HIS A 190 -13.73 -7.05 -7.64
C HIS A 190 -14.52 -8.19 -7.00
N HIS A 191 -14.01 -9.40 -7.13
CA HIS A 191 -14.57 -10.62 -6.53
C HIS A 191 -13.54 -11.17 -5.56
N TYR A 192 -13.95 -11.28 -4.29
CA TYR A 192 -13.12 -11.93 -3.29
C TYR A 192 -13.09 -13.42 -3.52
N GLY A 193 -12.04 -14.07 -3.01
CA GLY A 193 -11.89 -15.48 -3.23
C GLY A 193 -11.11 -16.24 -2.17
N LEU A 194 -11.29 -17.55 -2.23
CA LEU A 194 -10.62 -18.56 -1.42
C LEU A 194 -9.91 -19.57 -2.33
N VAL A 195 -8.66 -19.90 -2.04
CA VAL A 195 -8.00 -21.06 -2.70
C VAL A 195 -8.46 -22.34 -2.00
N MET A 196 -8.88 -23.33 -2.78
CA MET A 196 -9.31 -24.64 -2.33
C MET A 196 -8.37 -25.70 -2.89
N ASP A 197 -7.47 -26.17 -2.04
CA ASP A 197 -6.50 -27.22 -2.33
C ASP A 197 -5.47 -26.84 -3.42
N GLY A 198 -4.23 -26.57 -3.00
CA GLY A 198 -3.14 -26.26 -3.93
C GLY A 198 -2.08 -27.35 -4.03
N ALA A 199 -1.98 -28.29 -3.07
CA ALA A 199 -0.70 -28.91 -2.78
C ALA A 199 -0.60 -30.44 -2.90
N SER A 200 -1.69 -31.22 -2.92
CA SER A 200 -1.54 -32.59 -2.40
C SER A 200 -2.16 -33.79 -3.13
N ALA A 201 -2.68 -33.75 -4.36
CA ALA A 201 -3.02 -35.02 -5.02
C ALA A 201 -2.92 -34.96 -6.57
N GLY A 202 -1.89 -35.61 -7.12
CA GLY A 202 -1.88 -36.04 -8.54
C GLY A 202 -1.04 -35.22 -9.53
N GLY A 203 -0.55 -34.03 -9.17
CA GLY A 203 0.25 -33.20 -10.10
C GLY A 203 1.73 -33.59 -10.21
N GLY A 204 2.33 -33.33 -11.39
CA GLY A 204 3.78 -33.41 -11.60
C GLY A 204 4.61 -32.60 -10.58
N ARG A 205 5.95 -32.77 -10.58
CA ARG A 205 6.85 -32.12 -9.58
C ARG A 205 6.72 -30.58 -9.55
N ILE A 206 6.54 -29.95 -10.71
CA ILE A 206 6.37 -28.49 -10.84
C ILE A 206 5.06 -28.05 -10.18
N THR A 207 3.99 -28.79 -10.46
CA THR A 207 2.65 -28.56 -9.93
C THR A 207 2.63 -28.60 -8.41
N ARG A 208 3.27 -29.62 -7.81
CA ARG A 208 3.41 -29.73 -6.35
C ARG A 208 4.25 -28.59 -5.75
N ALA A 209 5.34 -28.20 -6.40
CA ALA A 209 6.18 -27.10 -5.93
C ALA A 209 5.39 -25.76 -5.95
N TRP A 210 4.67 -25.49 -7.03
CA TRP A 210 3.83 -24.29 -7.13
C TRP A 210 2.68 -24.30 -6.13
N GLY A 211 2.04 -25.45 -5.97
CA GLY A 211 1.04 -25.71 -4.94
C GLY A 211 1.48 -25.37 -3.52
N LEU A 212 2.73 -25.74 -3.20
CA LEU A 212 3.38 -25.39 -1.93
C LEU A 212 3.60 -23.88 -1.79
N VAL A 213 4.09 -23.22 -2.84
CA VAL A 213 4.35 -21.77 -2.83
C VAL A 213 3.05 -20.98 -2.67
N VAL A 214 2.00 -21.31 -3.41
CA VAL A 214 0.70 -20.63 -3.35
C VAL A 214 -0.10 -21.01 -2.09
N GLY A 215 -0.08 -22.29 -1.70
CA GLY A 215 -0.82 -22.82 -0.55
C GLY A 215 -0.31 -22.30 0.80
N VAL A 216 1.02 -22.21 0.98
CA VAL A 216 1.63 -21.61 2.17
C VAL A 216 1.31 -20.11 2.23
N THR A 217 1.17 -19.50 1.06
CA THR A 217 1.07 -18.06 0.97
C THR A 217 -0.33 -17.48 1.03
N ARG A 218 -1.47 -18.18 1.35
CA ARG A 218 -2.89 -17.69 1.57
C ARG A 218 -3.16 -16.15 1.62
N ALA A 219 -2.59 -15.37 0.72
CA ALA A 219 -2.56 -13.91 0.68
C ALA A 219 -3.48 -13.48 -0.43
N TRP A 220 -3.69 -14.37 -1.40
CA TRP A 220 -4.63 -14.18 -2.46
C TRP A 220 -6.00 -13.85 -1.87
N ALA A 221 -6.46 -12.64 -2.19
CA ALA A 221 -7.65 -12.02 -1.68
C ALA A 221 -8.76 -11.95 -2.75
N GLY A 222 -8.52 -12.47 -3.95
CA GLY A 222 -9.50 -12.47 -5.04
C GLY A 222 -8.95 -11.95 -6.35
N LYS A 223 -9.86 -11.62 -7.27
CA LYS A 223 -9.57 -11.13 -8.61
C LYS A 223 -10.45 -9.94 -8.97
N SER A 224 -9.97 -9.07 -9.85
CA SER A 224 -10.81 -8.07 -10.51
C SER A 224 -10.90 -8.33 -12.00
N PHE A 225 -11.99 -7.85 -12.58
CA PHE A 225 -12.29 -7.94 -14.00
C PHE A 225 -12.75 -6.58 -14.51
N ALA A 226 -12.22 -6.16 -15.64
CA ALA A 226 -12.61 -4.96 -16.36
C ALA A 226 -12.71 -5.27 -17.86
N PRO A 227 -13.75 -4.79 -18.57
CA PRO A 227 -13.83 -4.95 -20.02
C PRO A 227 -12.57 -4.43 -20.70
N LEU A 228 -12.06 -5.17 -21.68
CA LEU A 228 -10.84 -4.83 -22.40
C LEU A 228 -11.20 -3.99 -23.63
N ALA A 229 -10.63 -2.79 -23.75
CA ALA A 229 -10.85 -1.94 -24.92
C ALA A 229 -10.25 -2.57 -26.19
N GLU A 230 -10.88 -2.35 -27.35
CA GLU A 230 -10.52 -3.02 -28.61
C GLU A 230 -9.04 -2.86 -29.01
N GLY A 231 -8.47 -1.66 -28.85
CA GLY A 231 -7.04 -1.42 -29.12
C GLY A 231 -6.11 -2.18 -28.17
N GLU A 232 -6.49 -2.30 -26.89
CA GLU A 232 -5.71 -3.04 -25.89
C GLU A 232 -5.84 -4.55 -26.14
N ARG A 233 -7.03 -5.01 -26.50
CA ARG A 233 -7.31 -6.40 -26.89
C ARG A 233 -6.38 -6.86 -28.00
N ARG A 234 -6.35 -6.18 -29.14
CA ARG A 234 -5.46 -6.55 -30.27
C ARG A 234 -4.00 -6.57 -29.87
N LYS A 235 -3.56 -5.64 -29.01
CA LYS A 235 -2.19 -5.59 -28.50
C LYS A 235 -1.85 -6.81 -27.63
N ILE A 236 -2.79 -7.27 -26.80
CA ILE A 236 -2.54 -8.37 -25.85
C ILE A 236 -2.73 -9.73 -26.50
N THR A 237 -3.84 -9.93 -27.22
CA THR A 237 -4.27 -11.23 -27.72
C THR A 237 -4.00 -11.43 -29.21
N GLY A 238 -3.63 -10.39 -29.96
CA GLY A 238 -3.62 -10.44 -31.42
C GLY A 238 -5.02 -10.79 -31.94
N THR A 239 -5.08 -11.69 -32.91
CA THR A 239 -6.32 -12.22 -33.52
C THR A 239 -6.77 -13.55 -32.89
N ALA A 240 -6.22 -13.92 -31.73
CA ALA A 240 -6.47 -15.22 -31.11
C ALA A 240 -7.90 -15.42 -30.58
N ILE A 241 -8.61 -14.33 -30.31
CA ILE A 241 -9.98 -14.35 -29.78
C ILE A 241 -10.88 -13.61 -30.78
N PRO A 242 -11.94 -14.25 -31.32
CA PRO A 242 -12.85 -13.64 -32.31
C PRO A 242 -13.53 -12.37 -31.78
N ASP A 243 -13.60 -11.32 -32.60
CA ASP A 243 -14.00 -9.94 -32.21
C ASP A 243 -15.35 -9.88 -31.48
N GLU A 244 -16.28 -10.78 -31.80
CA GLU A 244 -17.62 -10.91 -31.19
C GLU A 244 -17.62 -11.44 -29.74
N VAL A 245 -16.53 -12.07 -29.30
CA VAL A 245 -16.41 -12.60 -27.93
C VAL A 245 -16.02 -11.47 -26.98
N GLY A 246 -16.81 -11.28 -25.92
CA GLY A 246 -16.49 -10.33 -24.85
C GLY A 246 -15.19 -10.70 -24.14
N VAL A 247 -14.25 -9.75 -24.06
CA VAL A 247 -12.92 -9.94 -23.45
C VAL A 247 -12.74 -9.00 -22.26
N TYR A 248 -12.21 -9.55 -21.18
CA TYR A 248 -11.97 -8.83 -19.93
C TYR A 248 -10.48 -8.91 -19.56
N ARG A 249 -9.93 -7.79 -19.11
CA ARG A 249 -8.67 -7.76 -18.38
C ARG A 249 -8.95 -8.12 -16.93
N GLY A 250 -8.15 -9.00 -16.35
CA GLY A 250 -8.19 -9.21 -14.92
C GLY A 250 -6.82 -9.20 -14.26
N ALA A 251 -6.86 -9.08 -12.93
CA ALA A 251 -5.70 -9.07 -12.07
C ALA A 251 -6.02 -9.82 -10.77
N ASN A 252 -5.02 -10.48 -10.21
CA ASN A 252 -5.06 -11.08 -8.89
C ASN A 252 -4.74 -10.05 -7.82
N HIS A 253 -5.37 -10.19 -6.66
CA HIS A 253 -5.19 -9.29 -5.52
C HIS A 253 -4.66 -10.04 -4.31
N PHE A 254 -3.79 -9.39 -3.54
CA PHE A 254 -3.12 -9.98 -2.40
C PHE A 254 -3.19 -9.09 -1.16
N GLY A 255 -3.66 -9.62 -0.03
CA GLY A 255 -3.79 -8.94 1.27
C GLY A 255 -2.46 -8.66 1.98
N ARG A 256 -2.49 -7.81 3.03
CA ARG A 256 -1.31 -7.55 3.89
C ARG A 256 -1.09 -8.74 4.84
N ARG A 257 0.05 -9.42 4.73
CA ARG A 257 0.38 -10.54 5.62
C ARG A 257 1.12 -10.13 6.88
N GLY A 258 0.70 -10.75 7.99
CA GLY A 258 1.46 -10.83 9.23
C GLY A 258 2.77 -11.62 9.07
N HIS A 259 3.77 -11.24 9.85
CA HIS A 259 5.19 -11.52 9.65
C HIS A 259 5.66 -12.93 10.08
N ALA A 260 5.18 -14.00 9.43
CA ALA A 260 5.81 -15.31 9.61
C ALA A 260 7.10 -15.44 8.75
N PRO A 261 8.25 -15.91 9.29
CA PRO A 261 9.54 -15.94 8.57
C PRO A 261 9.55 -16.74 7.26
N VAL A 262 8.82 -17.86 7.20
CA VAL A 262 8.70 -18.70 5.99
C VAL A 262 8.02 -17.95 4.85
N ASN A 263 7.16 -16.97 5.16
CA ASN A 263 6.51 -16.15 4.14
C ASN A 263 7.45 -15.13 3.50
N LEU A 264 8.61 -14.79 4.09
CA LEU A 264 9.52 -13.78 3.54
C LEU A 264 10.26 -14.27 2.28
N ALA A 265 10.74 -15.51 2.27
CA ALA A 265 11.44 -16.08 1.12
C ALA A 265 10.47 -16.37 -0.03
N ALA A 266 9.29 -16.94 0.27
CA ALA A 266 8.23 -17.13 -0.71
C ALA A 266 7.73 -15.79 -1.26
N ARG A 267 7.63 -14.76 -0.41
CA ARG A 267 7.25 -13.40 -0.83
C ARG A 267 8.30 -12.74 -1.71
N ALA A 268 9.59 -12.85 -1.39
CA ALA A 268 10.65 -12.29 -2.23
C ALA A 268 10.70 -12.99 -3.60
N LEU A 269 10.47 -14.31 -3.63
CA LEU A 269 10.38 -15.09 -4.85
C LEU A 269 9.15 -14.69 -5.69
N LEU A 270 7.97 -14.57 -5.06
CA LEU A 270 6.76 -14.07 -5.70
C LEU A 270 6.96 -12.63 -6.19
N GLU A 271 7.38 -11.68 -5.34
CA GLU A 271 7.61 -10.27 -5.74
C GLU A 271 8.61 -10.12 -6.90
N LEU A 272 9.65 -10.98 -6.98
CA LEU A 272 10.59 -11.00 -8.10
C LEU A 272 9.98 -11.56 -9.39
N MET A 273 9.15 -12.61 -9.29
CA MET A 273 8.57 -13.31 -10.44
C MET A 273 7.28 -12.65 -10.95
N ASP A 274 6.57 -11.93 -10.09
CA ASP A 274 5.14 -11.67 -10.27
C ASP A 274 4.77 -10.22 -10.60
N GLN A 275 5.76 -9.31 -10.60
CA GLN A 275 5.56 -7.89 -10.87
C GLN A 275 4.35 -7.31 -10.11
N LEU A 276 4.21 -7.64 -8.82
CA LEU A 276 3.08 -7.20 -8.01
C LEU A 276 3.13 -5.68 -7.78
N ASP A 277 2.18 -4.98 -8.39
CA ASP A 277 1.93 -3.55 -8.19
C ASP A 277 1.38 -3.32 -6.78
N GLU A 278 1.79 -2.25 -6.10
CA GLU A 278 1.05 -1.81 -4.90
C GLU A 278 -0.33 -1.34 -5.30
N ALA A 279 -1.33 -1.77 -4.55
CA ALA A 279 -2.66 -1.25 -4.74
C ALA A 279 -2.68 0.24 -4.39
N SER A 280 -3.40 1.04 -5.17
CA SER A 280 -3.63 2.46 -4.83
C SER A 280 -4.24 2.56 -3.43
N ILE A 281 -4.05 3.68 -2.72
CA ILE A 281 -4.66 3.88 -1.40
C ILE A 281 -6.19 3.69 -1.47
N GLU A 282 -6.83 4.19 -2.52
CA GLU A 282 -8.25 3.97 -2.76
C GLU A 282 -8.58 2.48 -2.85
N SER A 283 -7.82 1.70 -3.62
CA SER A 283 -8.01 0.26 -3.73
C SER A 283 -7.70 -0.49 -2.43
N GLN A 284 -6.69 -0.07 -1.67
CA GLN A 284 -6.38 -0.63 -0.35
C GLN A 284 -7.51 -0.36 0.65
N LEU A 285 -8.05 0.86 0.68
CA LEU A 285 -9.16 1.20 1.56
C LEU A 285 -10.43 0.47 1.12
N ARG A 286 -10.73 0.50 -0.17
CA ARG A 286 -11.96 -0.05 -0.75
C ARG A 286 -11.99 -1.58 -0.75
N TYR A 287 -10.87 -2.23 -1.00
CA TYR A 287 -10.80 -3.67 -1.22
C TYR A 287 -9.81 -4.43 -0.32
N GLY A 288 -8.97 -3.73 0.45
CA GLY A 288 -8.13 -4.30 1.53
C GLY A 288 -6.97 -5.17 1.06
N HIS A 289 -6.82 -5.33 -0.25
CA HIS A 289 -5.62 -5.93 -0.81
C HIS A 289 -4.49 -4.89 -0.84
N ALA A 290 -3.29 -5.33 -0.48
CA ALA A 290 -2.09 -4.52 -0.48
C ALA A 290 -1.49 -4.40 -1.88
N ARG A 291 -1.62 -5.46 -2.67
CA ARG A 291 -0.99 -5.59 -3.98
C ARG A 291 -1.93 -6.18 -5.02
N SER A 292 -1.67 -5.85 -6.28
CA SER A 292 -2.36 -6.36 -7.45
C SER A 292 -1.33 -6.80 -8.49
N GLY A 293 -1.60 -7.88 -9.23
CA GLY A 293 -0.68 -8.34 -10.28
C GLY A 293 -1.20 -9.59 -10.97
N HIS A 294 -0.29 -10.34 -11.61
CA HIS A 294 -0.62 -11.58 -12.34
C HIS A 294 -1.79 -11.33 -13.30
N ARG A 295 -1.53 -10.48 -14.30
CA ARG A 295 -2.59 -10.03 -15.21
C ARG A 295 -3.03 -11.20 -16.08
N PHE A 296 -4.30 -11.27 -16.41
CA PHE A 296 -4.84 -12.30 -17.28
C PHE A 296 -5.89 -11.72 -18.23
N VAL A 297 -6.17 -12.47 -19.30
CA VAL A 297 -7.29 -12.20 -20.20
C VAL A 297 -8.38 -13.21 -19.93
N ALA A 298 -9.58 -12.75 -19.60
CA ALA A 298 -10.75 -13.59 -19.37
C ALA A 298 -11.75 -13.48 -20.53
N HIS A 299 -12.29 -14.62 -20.98
CA HIS A 299 -13.29 -14.71 -22.05
C HIS A 299 -13.98 -16.09 -22.02
N ARG A 300 -15.13 -16.21 -22.69
CA ARG A 300 -15.76 -17.52 -22.92
C ARG A 300 -14.96 -18.32 -23.95
N ALA A 301 -14.70 -19.58 -23.65
CA ALA A 301 -14.01 -20.51 -24.54
C ALA A 301 -14.31 -21.96 -24.15
N CYS A 302 -13.98 -22.92 -25.03
CA CYS A 302 -13.94 -24.33 -24.63
C CYS A 302 -12.91 -24.55 -23.51
N SER A 303 -13.12 -25.53 -22.65
CA SER A 303 -12.14 -25.96 -21.66
C SER A 303 -10.85 -26.44 -22.33
N VAL A 304 -9.70 -26.09 -21.79
CA VAL A 304 -8.40 -26.68 -22.14
C VAL A 304 -8.13 -27.97 -21.37
N HIS A 305 -8.90 -28.25 -20.32
CA HIS A 305 -8.81 -29.51 -19.59
C HIS A 305 -9.59 -30.61 -20.31
N ALA A 306 -8.89 -31.66 -20.73
CA ALA A 306 -9.46 -32.78 -21.47
C ALA A 306 -10.56 -33.54 -20.69
N GLY A 307 -10.51 -33.52 -19.35
CA GLY A 307 -11.50 -34.17 -18.49
C GLY A 307 -12.86 -33.47 -18.43
N THR A 308 -12.97 -32.24 -18.95
CA THR A 308 -14.20 -31.44 -18.89
C THR A 308 -14.42 -30.71 -20.22
N PRO A 309 -14.73 -31.39 -21.34
CA PRO A 309 -14.87 -30.78 -22.67
C PRO A 309 -16.19 -29.99 -22.78
N ARG A 310 -16.21 -28.81 -22.18
CA ARG A 310 -17.36 -27.90 -22.13
C ARG A 310 -16.93 -26.46 -22.36
N GLU A 311 -17.88 -25.56 -22.56
CA GLU A 311 -17.60 -24.13 -22.48
C GLU A 311 -17.37 -23.71 -21.02
N VAL A 312 -16.45 -22.76 -20.83
CA VAL A 312 -16.04 -22.18 -19.54
C VAL A 312 -15.70 -20.70 -19.71
N PHE A 313 -15.62 -19.96 -18.60
CA PHE A 313 -15.04 -18.63 -18.60
C PHE A 313 -13.53 -18.74 -18.30
N ARG A 314 -12.72 -18.72 -19.35
CA ARG A 314 -11.29 -19.01 -19.31
C ARG A 314 -10.48 -17.77 -18.98
N LEU A 315 -9.62 -17.87 -17.97
CA LEU A 315 -8.65 -16.86 -17.51
C LEU A 315 -7.25 -17.27 -17.97
N ASN A 316 -6.75 -16.65 -19.03
CA ASN A 316 -5.49 -17.01 -19.68
C ASN A 316 -4.37 -16.02 -19.31
N TYR A 317 -3.34 -16.52 -18.61
CA TYR A 317 -2.17 -15.75 -18.17
C TYR A 317 -1.03 -15.76 -19.19
N ARG A 318 -1.18 -16.51 -20.29
CA ARG A 318 -0.07 -16.90 -21.15
C ARG A 318 0.16 -15.95 -22.33
N PHE A 319 -0.78 -15.04 -22.60
CA PHE A 319 -0.65 -14.10 -23.72
C PHE A 319 0.60 -13.22 -23.59
N GLY A 320 1.37 -13.11 -24.68
CA GLY A 320 2.65 -12.40 -24.68
C GLY A 320 2.53 -10.93 -24.30
N GLY A 321 1.42 -10.27 -24.66
CA GLY A 321 1.19 -8.87 -24.30
C GLY A 321 0.90 -8.61 -22.82
N LEU A 322 0.71 -9.66 -22.00
CA LEU A 322 0.59 -9.55 -20.54
C LEU A 322 1.96 -9.44 -19.84
N ALA A 323 3.05 -9.87 -20.51
CA ALA A 323 4.40 -9.90 -19.97
C ALA A 323 4.56 -10.67 -18.64
N ASN A 324 3.73 -11.69 -18.39
CA ASN A 324 3.88 -12.57 -17.23
C ASN A 324 5.11 -13.49 -17.37
N TYR A 325 5.83 -13.72 -16.27
CA TYR A 325 6.95 -14.65 -16.20
C TYR A 325 6.50 -16.05 -15.77
N PRO A 326 7.30 -17.10 -16.03
CA PRO A 326 7.09 -18.42 -15.44
C PRO A 326 6.98 -18.34 -13.91
N PRO A 327 6.09 -19.14 -13.27
CA PRO A 327 5.21 -20.12 -13.89
C PRO A 327 3.86 -19.54 -14.36
N LEU A 328 3.56 -18.26 -14.12
CA LEU A 328 2.28 -17.65 -14.53
C LEU A 328 2.07 -17.73 -16.05
N SER A 329 3.13 -17.64 -16.84
CA SER A 329 3.08 -17.85 -18.29
C SER A 329 2.65 -19.27 -18.74
N PHE A 330 2.49 -20.21 -17.79
CA PHE A 330 1.99 -21.56 -18.01
C PHE A 330 0.58 -21.79 -17.44
N LEU A 331 0.04 -20.80 -16.74
CA LEU A 331 -1.22 -20.90 -16.02
C LEU A 331 -2.42 -20.59 -16.92
N VAL A 332 -3.42 -21.45 -16.84
CA VAL A 332 -4.79 -21.16 -17.28
C VAL A 332 -5.71 -21.48 -16.10
N GLU A 333 -6.66 -20.61 -15.85
CA GLU A 333 -7.76 -20.90 -14.93
C GLU A 333 -9.06 -20.93 -15.73
N GLU A 334 -10.03 -21.66 -15.22
CA GLU A 334 -11.36 -21.76 -15.84
C GLU A 334 -12.40 -21.59 -14.76
N LEU A 335 -13.45 -20.83 -15.05
CA LEU A 335 -14.51 -20.46 -14.12
C LEU A 335 -15.87 -20.92 -14.63
N VAL A 336 -16.70 -21.38 -13.69
CA VAL A 336 -18.13 -21.60 -13.83
C VAL A 336 -18.87 -21.05 -12.61
N GLU A 337 -20.14 -20.73 -12.75
CA GLU A 337 -21.03 -20.33 -11.66
C GLU A 337 -21.78 -21.55 -11.12
N ILE A 338 -21.69 -21.81 -9.82
CA ILE A 338 -22.30 -23.00 -9.16
C ILE A 338 -23.52 -22.64 -8.30
N ALA A 339 -23.66 -21.37 -7.97
CA ALA A 339 -24.81 -20.74 -7.33
C ALA A 339 -24.77 -19.24 -7.64
N ASP A 340 -25.88 -18.53 -7.50
CA ASP A 340 -25.99 -17.12 -7.87
C ASP A 340 -24.94 -16.23 -7.20
N GLY A 341 -23.95 -15.77 -7.97
CA GLY A 341 -22.83 -14.96 -7.50
C GLY A 341 -21.71 -15.75 -6.81
N VAL A 342 -21.69 -17.08 -6.94
CA VAL A 342 -20.63 -17.97 -6.42
C VAL A 342 -20.00 -18.73 -7.59
N TYR A 343 -18.74 -18.43 -7.85
CA TYR A 343 -18.00 -18.99 -8.97
C TYR A 343 -16.96 -19.98 -8.49
N LEU A 344 -16.97 -21.18 -9.08
CA LEU A 344 -15.97 -22.20 -8.87
C LEU A 344 -14.96 -22.15 -10.01
N GLY A 345 -13.69 -22.00 -9.63
CA GLY A 345 -12.57 -22.02 -10.55
C GLY A 345 -11.72 -23.27 -10.41
N GLN A 346 -11.26 -23.82 -11.54
CA GLN A 346 -10.19 -24.80 -11.57
C GLN A 346 -8.89 -24.16 -12.06
N GLN A 347 -7.76 -24.58 -11.51
CA GLN A 347 -6.43 -24.11 -11.86
C GLN A 347 -5.69 -25.17 -12.67
N LEU A 348 -5.21 -24.79 -13.84
CA LEU A 348 -4.58 -25.66 -14.82
C LEU A 348 -3.18 -25.15 -15.17
N LEU A 349 -2.18 -26.03 -15.16
CA LEU A 349 -0.82 -25.71 -15.55
C LEU A 349 -0.44 -26.48 -16.80
N ALA A 350 0.11 -25.80 -17.81
CA ALA A 350 0.72 -26.47 -18.94
C ALA A 350 1.91 -27.31 -18.45
N THR A 351 2.07 -28.53 -18.96
CA THR A 351 3.20 -29.42 -18.62
C THR A 351 4.14 -29.66 -19.80
N ARG A 352 3.73 -29.25 -21.00
CA ARG A 352 4.50 -29.35 -22.24
C ARG A 352 4.76 -27.96 -22.83
N HIS A 353 5.80 -27.86 -23.66
CA HIS A 353 6.23 -26.62 -24.31
C HIS A 353 6.60 -25.47 -23.36
N LEU A 354 7.10 -25.78 -22.16
CA LEU A 354 7.45 -24.78 -21.12
C LEU A 354 8.57 -23.80 -21.54
N THR A 355 9.42 -24.20 -22.48
CA THR A 355 10.53 -23.36 -22.98
C THR A 355 10.15 -22.53 -24.20
N ARG A 356 8.93 -22.70 -24.74
CA ARG A 356 8.45 -21.96 -25.91
C ARG A 356 7.52 -20.84 -25.46
N ARG A 357 7.52 -19.73 -26.21
CA ARG A 357 6.49 -18.71 -26.05
C ARG A 357 5.12 -19.32 -26.35
N TYR A 358 4.11 -18.88 -25.61
CA TYR A 358 2.74 -19.33 -25.84
C TYR A 358 2.27 -18.87 -27.22
N ASP A 359 1.79 -19.83 -28.00
CA ASP A 359 1.13 -19.61 -29.27
C ASP A 359 -0.34 -20.06 -29.14
N PRO A 360 -1.30 -19.12 -29.19
CA PRO A 360 -2.72 -19.46 -29.07
C PRO A 360 -3.26 -20.30 -30.24
N ALA A 361 -2.55 -20.40 -31.37
CA ALA A 361 -2.92 -21.28 -32.48
C ALA A 361 -2.57 -22.75 -32.21
N THR A 362 -1.70 -23.02 -31.22
CA THR A 362 -1.36 -24.40 -30.84
C THR A 362 -2.55 -25.07 -30.14
N PRO A 363 -2.98 -26.27 -30.56
CA PRO A 363 -4.06 -27.00 -29.91
C PRO A 363 -3.86 -27.16 -28.40
N ALA A 364 -4.92 -26.99 -27.62
CA ALA A 364 -4.84 -27.03 -26.15
C ALA A 364 -4.24 -28.34 -25.61
N HIS A 365 -4.53 -29.48 -26.25
CA HIS A 365 -4.04 -30.79 -25.84
C HIS A 365 -2.51 -30.93 -25.97
N ASP A 366 -1.87 -30.17 -26.87
CA ASP A 366 -0.41 -30.19 -27.05
C ASP A 366 0.33 -29.59 -25.85
N HIS A 367 -0.31 -28.69 -25.10
CA HIS A 367 0.24 -28.13 -23.86
C HIS A 367 0.17 -29.08 -22.65
N GLY A 368 -0.61 -30.16 -22.74
CA GLY A 368 -0.73 -31.15 -21.65
C GLY A 368 -1.19 -30.55 -20.32
N TYR A 369 -2.30 -29.80 -20.32
CA TYR A 369 -2.76 -29.12 -19.10
C TYR A 369 -3.15 -30.10 -17.99
N GLU A 370 -2.52 -29.95 -16.83
CA GLU A 370 -2.86 -30.68 -15.61
C GLU A 370 -3.55 -29.76 -14.60
N ARG A 371 -4.63 -30.27 -14.00
CA ARG A 371 -5.31 -29.59 -12.90
C ARG A 371 -4.51 -29.72 -11.62
N PHE A 372 -4.42 -28.64 -10.86
CA PHE A 372 -3.65 -28.62 -9.61
C PHE A 372 -4.35 -28.01 -8.41
N GLY A 373 -5.54 -27.46 -8.62
CA GLY A 373 -6.32 -26.92 -7.53
C GLY A 373 -7.64 -26.34 -7.98
N TYR A 374 -8.41 -25.92 -6.99
CA TYR A 374 -9.61 -25.13 -7.19
C TYR A 374 -9.52 -23.81 -6.44
N PHE A 375 -10.38 -22.88 -6.79
CA PHE A 375 -10.61 -21.67 -6.02
C PHE A 375 -12.06 -21.27 -6.12
N LEU A 376 -12.51 -20.44 -5.20
CA LEU A 376 -13.80 -19.78 -5.27
C LEU A 376 -13.60 -18.31 -5.50
N LEU A 377 -14.51 -17.73 -6.27
CA LEU A 377 -14.80 -16.31 -6.28
C LEU A 377 -16.24 -16.10 -5.87
N PHE A 378 -16.55 -14.96 -5.29
CA PHE A 378 -17.92 -14.59 -5.00
C PHE A 378 -18.15 -13.11 -5.21
N ASP A 379 -19.39 -12.79 -5.56
CA ASP A 379 -19.86 -11.44 -5.81
C ASP A 379 -19.80 -10.56 -4.57
N GLN A 380 -19.66 -9.26 -4.83
CA GLN A 380 -19.64 -8.22 -3.80
C GLN A 380 -20.88 -8.27 -2.88
N ALA A 381 -22.04 -8.66 -3.42
CA ALA A 381 -23.28 -8.81 -2.65
C ALA A 381 -23.16 -9.88 -1.55
N LEU A 382 -22.25 -10.84 -1.69
CA LEU A 382 -22.03 -11.92 -0.75
C LEU A 382 -20.92 -11.64 0.26
N ASN A 383 -20.27 -10.47 0.20
CA ASN A 383 -19.11 -10.13 1.05
C ASN A 383 -19.44 -10.19 2.55
N VAL A 384 -20.67 -9.85 2.98
CA VAL A 384 -21.08 -9.98 4.39
C VAL A 384 -21.00 -11.45 4.84
N ALA A 385 -21.61 -12.35 4.08
CA ALA A 385 -21.67 -13.77 4.41
C ALA A 385 -20.28 -14.41 4.32
N ALA A 386 -19.50 -14.03 3.30
CA ALA A 386 -18.14 -14.52 3.13
C ALA A 386 -17.23 -14.07 4.27
N ARG A 387 -17.29 -12.81 4.71
CA ARG A 387 -16.48 -12.30 5.82
C ARG A 387 -16.72 -13.07 7.11
N ARG A 388 -17.99 -13.37 7.41
CA ARG A 388 -18.38 -14.14 8.60
C ARG A 388 -17.81 -15.56 8.60
N LEU A 389 -17.75 -16.20 7.43
CA LEU A 389 -17.34 -17.61 7.30
C LEU A 389 -15.84 -17.77 7.02
N PHE A 390 -15.22 -16.80 6.36
CA PHE A 390 -13.84 -16.83 5.90
C PHE A 390 -13.04 -15.66 6.48
N ALA A 391 -12.93 -15.61 7.81
CA ALA A 391 -12.18 -14.57 8.53
C ALA A 391 -10.72 -14.40 8.06
N ASP A 392 -10.13 -15.44 7.47
CA ASP A 392 -8.76 -15.41 6.91
C ASP A 392 -8.66 -14.53 5.65
N ILE A 393 -9.75 -14.35 4.91
CA ILE A 393 -9.83 -13.39 3.81
C ILE A 393 -10.03 -12.05 4.47
N GLN A 394 -8.94 -11.28 4.64
CA GLN A 394 -8.94 -9.96 5.27
C GLN A 394 -9.69 -8.91 4.43
N MET A 395 -10.99 -9.14 4.18
CA MET A 395 -11.84 -8.22 3.45
C MET A 395 -12.08 -7.01 4.35
N PRO A 396 -11.73 -5.79 3.92
CA PRO A 396 -11.96 -4.62 4.74
C PRO A 396 -13.47 -4.40 4.84
N LEU A 397 -13.92 -3.76 5.91
CA LEU A 397 -15.35 -3.48 6.04
C LEU A 397 -15.85 -2.61 4.86
N ALA A 398 -15.03 -1.67 4.36
CA ALA A 398 -15.34 -0.85 3.19
C ALA A 398 -15.59 -1.62 1.88
N ALA A 399 -15.16 -2.88 1.78
CA ALA A 399 -15.46 -3.73 0.63
C ALA A 399 -16.84 -4.37 0.67
N VAL A 400 -17.46 -4.38 1.84
CA VAL A 400 -18.86 -4.78 2.04
C VAL A 400 -19.71 -3.59 1.62
N THR A 401 -20.10 -3.55 0.35
CA THR A 401 -20.84 -2.42 -0.22
C THR A 401 -21.93 -2.89 -1.16
N THR A 402 -23.17 -2.83 -0.69
CA THR A 402 -24.28 -2.34 -1.51
C THR A 402 -24.63 -0.94 -0.98
N ARG A 403 -24.42 0.18 -1.68
CA ARG A 403 -23.48 0.54 -2.77
C ARG A 403 -23.44 2.08 -2.89
N LEU A 404 -22.37 2.61 -3.50
CA LEU A 404 -22.24 3.96 -4.06
C LEU A 404 -23.36 4.29 -5.07
N SER A 405 -23.75 5.56 -5.17
CA SER A 405 -24.28 6.13 -6.42
C SER A 405 -23.22 6.98 -7.16
N ARG A 406 -23.39 7.06 -8.48
CA ARG A 406 -22.53 7.72 -9.47
C ARG A 406 -23.07 9.16 -9.79
N PRO A 407 -22.42 9.94 -10.68
CA PRO A 407 -22.14 11.36 -10.53
C PRO A 407 -23.35 12.30 -10.73
N GLY A 408 -23.42 13.35 -9.90
CA GLY A 408 -24.32 14.49 -10.07
C GLY A 408 -24.25 15.46 -8.89
N GLU A 409 -23.75 16.67 -9.15
CA GLU A 409 -23.81 17.90 -8.33
C GLU A 409 -23.07 17.97 -6.97
N GLY A 410 -21.80 18.40 -7.05
CA GLY A 410 -21.48 19.74 -6.55
C GLY A 410 -21.39 19.99 -5.03
N VAL A 411 -20.92 19.04 -4.21
CA VAL A 411 -20.48 19.39 -2.85
C VAL A 411 -19.03 19.87 -2.89
N ARG A 412 -18.85 21.20 -2.79
CA ARG A 412 -17.54 21.83 -2.60
C ARG A 412 -16.92 21.30 -1.31
N THR A 413 -15.90 20.45 -1.43
CA THR A 413 -14.96 20.22 -0.33
C THR A 413 -14.35 21.58 0.04
N PRO A 414 -14.26 21.93 1.34
CA PRO A 414 -13.62 23.15 1.75
C PRO A 414 -12.19 23.12 1.23
N ARG A 415 -11.86 24.12 0.39
CA ARG A 415 -10.56 24.23 -0.24
C ARG A 415 -9.50 24.19 0.87
N PRO A 416 -8.50 23.30 0.80
CA PRO A 416 -7.45 23.28 1.81
C PRO A 416 -6.82 24.68 1.92
N PRO A 417 -6.39 25.11 3.12
CA PRO A 417 -5.72 26.40 3.29
C PRO A 417 -4.62 26.58 2.23
N ALA A 418 -4.48 27.81 1.72
CA ALA A 418 -3.58 28.13 0.60
C ALA A 418 -2.15 27.61 0.80
N LYS A 419 -1.67 27.57 2.05
CA LYS A 419 -0.38 26.96 2.45
C LYS A 419 -0.16 25.58 1.83
N PHE A 420 -1.21 24.76 1.75
CA PHE A 420 -1.09 23.36 1.33
C PHE A 420 -1.24 23.13 -0.18
N THR A 421 -1.72 24.14 -0.89
CA THR A 421 -2.10 24.08 -2.31
C THR A 421 -1.31 25.05 -3.18
N THR A 422 -0.50 25.91 -2.58
CA THR A 422 0.27 26.96 -3.28
C THR A 422 1.75 26.66 -3.17
N LEU A 423 2.43 26.60 -4.32
CA LEU A 423 3.88 26.55 -4.37
C LEU A 423 4.44 27.95 -4.07
N THR A 424 5.56 28.01 -3.35
CA THR A 424 6.31 29.24 -3.09
C THR A 424 7.62 29.16 -3.87
N LEU A 425 7.63 29.73 -5.07
CA LEU A 425 8.72 29.66 -6.04
C LEU A 425 9.32 31.05 -6.29
N ALA A 426 10.54 31.12 -6.80
CA ALA A 426 11.17 32.38 -7.21
C ALA A 426 10.42 33.01 -8.39
N GLU A 427 10.19 34.33 -8.36
CA GLU A 427 9.46 35.08 -9.41
C GLU A 427 10.12 35.02 -10.79
N ALA A 428 11.43 34.80 -10.82
CA ALA A 428 12.18 34.49 -12.03
C ALA A 428 13.17 33.36 -11.67
N PRO A 429 12.87 32.08 -11.98
CA PRO A 429 13.88 31.04 -11.87
C PRO A 429 14.92 31.32 -12.95
N ALA A 430 15.93 32.12 -12.62
CA ALA A 430 16.95 32.61 -13.54
C ALA A 430 17.39 31.50 -14.51
N ASN A 431 16.85 31.48 -15.73
CA ASN A 431 17.25 30.68 -16.90
C ASN A 431 17.63 29.19 -16.67
N VAL A 432 17.14 28.53 -15.61
CA VAL A 432 17.66 27.22 -15.17
C VAL A 432 16.58 26.15 -15.00
N ALA A 433 15.37 26.51 -14.55
CA ALA A 433 14.27 25.54 -14.44
C ALA A 433 13.65 25.27 -15.82
N ASP A 434 13.41 23.99 -16.13
CA ASP A 434 12.65 23.57 -17.31
C ASP A 434 11.18 24.06 -17.18
N PRO A 435 10.74 25.01 -18.03
CA PRO A 435 9.42 25.62 -17.90
C PRO A 435 8.29 24.62 -18.17
N ASP A 436 8.49 23.63 -19.04
CA ASP A 436 7.47 22.63 -19.37
C ASP A 436 7.29 21.65 -18.21
N ALA A 437 8.39 21.22 -17.60
CA ALA A 437 8.37 20.38 -16.41
C ALA A 437 7.72 21.11 -15.23
N LEU A 438 8.02 22.41 -15.03
CA LEU A 438 7.43 23.20 -13.95
C LEU A 438 5.94 23.45 -14.16
N ALA A 439 5.51 23.78 -15.37
CA ALA A 439 4.08 23.91 -15.70
C ALA A 439 3.33 22.59 -15.48
N GLN A 440 3.98 21.45 -15.70
CA GLN A 440 3.39 20.15 -15.37
C GLN A 440 3.31 19.91 -13.85
N VAL A 441 4.30 20.35 -13.07
CA VAL A 441 4.25 20.30 -11.60
C VAL A 441 3.06 21.10 -11.07
N GLU A 442 2.81 22.30 -11.60
CA GLU A 442 1.66 23.12 -11.20
C GLU A 442 0.32 22.43 -11.49
N ARG A 443 0.19 21.80 -12.68
CA ARG A 443 -0.98 20.97 -13.00
C ARG A 443 -1.13 19.80 -12.03
N ASP A 444 -0.04 19.10 -11.74
CA ASP A 444 -0.05 17.95 -10.84
C ASP A 444 -0.44 18.37 -9.39
N VAL A 445 -0.07 19.58 -8.93
CA VAL A 445 -0.54 20.11 -7.63
C VAL A 445 -2.05 20.35 -7.64
N VAL A 446 -2.58 20.93 -8.72
CA VAL A 446 -4.02 21.17 -8.89
C VAL A 446 -4.78 19.85 -8.88
N ASP A 447 -4.33 18.88 -9.68
CA ASP A 447 -4.95 17.56 -9.82
C ASP A 447 -4.89 16.76 -8.50
N ALA A 448 -3.75 16.81 -7.80
CA ALA A 448 -3.58 16.14 -6.52
C ALA A 448 -4.29 16.83 -5.34
N GLY A 449 -4.72 18.09 -5.52
CA GLY A 449 -5.39 18.91 -4.51
C GLY A 449 -4.50 19.36 -3.34
N SER A 450 -3.20 19.05 -3.33
CA SER A 450 -2.18 19.61 -2.42
C SER A 450 -0.77 19.25 -2.85
N VAL A 451 0.21 20.06 -2.47
CA VAL A 451 1.63 19.85 -2.78
C VAL A 451 2.14 18.51 -2.24
N LEU A 452 1.74 18.13 -1.03
CA LEU A 452 2.20 16.88 -0.41
C LEU A 452 1.59 15.63 -1.07
N ARG A 453 0.33 15.69 -1.54
CA ARG A 453 -0.27 14.60 -2.33
C ARG A 453 0.41 14.43 -3.67
N MET A 454 0.78 15.53 -4.33
CA MET A 454 1.60 15.49 -5.53
C MET A 454 2.96 14.82 -5.24
N LEU A 455 3.68 15.23 -4.20
CA LEU A 455 4.97 14.61 -3.85
C LEU A 455 4.84 13.12 -3.49
N ALA A 456 3.78 12.72 -2.81
CA ALA A 456 3.49 11.30 -2.55
C ALA A 456 3.23 10.54 -3.86
N SER A 457 2.50 11.14 -4.81
CA SER A 457 2.29 10.55 -6.14
C SER A 457 3.59 10.42 -6.93
N TYR A 458 4.50 11.39 -6.81
CA TYR A 458 5.83 11.33 -7.43
C TYR A 458 6.69 10.25 -6.78
N SER A 459 6.65 10.13 -5.45
CA SER A 459 7.34 9.07 -4.73
C SER A 459 6.87 7.70 -5.19
N ALA A 460 5.57 7.50 -5.27
CA ALA A 460 4.98 6.28 -5.81
C ALA A 460 5.44 6.05 -7.25
N ALA A 461 5.29 7.03 -8.15
CA ALA A 461 5.69 6.88 -9.55
C ALA A 461 7.19 6.58 -9.72
N ALA A 462 8.06 7.23 -8.96
CA ALA A 462 9.50 6.98 -8.97
C ALA A 462 9.83 5.56 -8.49
N ALA A 463 9.13 5.03 -7.49
CA ALA A 463 9.30 3.64 -7.01
C ALA A 463 8.99 2.57 -8.07
N HIS A 464 8.19 2.91 -9.10
CA HIS A 464 7.80 2.02 -10.20
C HIS A 464 8.64 2.26 -11.47
N SER A 465 9.48 3.29 -11.52
CA SER A 465 10.37 3.53 -12.65
C SER A 465 11.72 2.85 -12.41
N PRO A 466 12.06 1.78 -13.15
CA PRO A 466 13.37 1.17 -13.02
C PRO A 466 14.47 2.07 -13.60
N THR A 467 14.13 3.17 -14.28
CA THR A 467 15.09 4.01 -15.00
C THR A 467 15.37 5.34 -14.33
N THR A 468 16.58 5.85 -14.53
CA THR A 468 16.96 7.22 -14.14
C THR A 468 16.28 8.30 -15.01
N ASP A 469 15.76 7.92 -16.18
CA ASP A 469 15.12 8.83 -17.15
C ASP A 469 13.62 9.05 -16.87
N SER A 470 13.18 8.86 -15.63
CA SER A 470 11.79 9.10 -15.26
C SER A 470 11.42 10.58 -15.40
N PRO A 471 10.27 10.92 -16.02
CA PRO A 471 9.78 12.29 -16.04
C PRO A 471 9.56 12.87 -14.64
N VAL A 472 9.40 12.01 -13.62
CA VAL A 472 9.32 12.43 -12.22
C VAL A 472 10.60 13.14 -11.77
N PHE A 473 11.79 12.68 -12.18
CA PHE A 473 13.05 13.32 -11.79
C PHE A 473 13.24 14.67 -12.48
N ALA A 474 12.78 14.81 -13.73
CA ALA A 474 12.76 16.11 -14.40
C ALA A 474 11.84 17.11 -13.67
N LYS A 475 10.65 16.67 -13.26
CA LYS A 475 9.70 17.47 -12.47
C LYS A 475 10.27 17.86 -11.09
N LEU A 476 10.86 16.91 -10.36
CA LEU A 476 11.49 17.17 -9.05
C LEU A 476 12.67 18.14 -9.18
N ARG A 477 13.48 17.99 -10.23
CA ARG A 477 14.60 18.89 -10.54
C ARG A 477 14.10 20.31 -10.85
N ALA A 478 13.10 20.44 -11.72
CA ALA A 478 12.51 21.73 -12.07
C ALA A 478 11.90 22.42 -10.85
N LEU A 479 11.18 21.66 -10.01
CA LEU A 479 10.63 22.15 -8.75
C LEU A 479 11.73 22.59 -7.77
N PHE A 480 12.82 21.82 -7.65
CA PHE A 480 13.97 22.20 -6.83
C PHE A 480 14.62 23.49 -7.36
N GLN A 481 14.87 23.58 -8.67
CA GLN A 481 15.44 24.76 -9.31
C GLN A 481 14.57 26.02 -9.16
N ALA A 482 13.24 25.86 -9.08
CA ALA A 482 12.31 26.96 -8.86
C ALA A 482 12.11 27.34 -7.38
N GLY A 483 12.44 26.45 -6.43
CA GLY A 483 12.28 26.70 -4.99
C GLY A 483 13.17 27.83 -4.45
N LEU A 484 12.75 28.48 -3.36
CA LEU A 484 13.49 29.56 -2.73
C LEU A 484 14.58 29.02 -1.79
N ALA A 485 15.77 29.61 -1.78
CA ALA A 485 16.79 29.28 -0.81
C ALA A 485 16.41 29.83 0.58
N PRO A 486 16.28 28.98 1.62
CA PRO A 486 16.15 29.49 2.98
C PRO A 486 17.38 30.32 3.37
N GLU A 487 17.18 31.48 4.01
CA GLU A 487 18.29 32.26 4.58
C GLU A 487 18.81 31.65 5.88
N SER A 488 17.94 31.00 6.64
CA SER A 488 18.25 30.27 7.86
C SER A 488 17.22 29.17 8.09
N MET A 489 17.60 28.19 8.92
CA MET A 489 16.68 27.15 9.36
C MET A 489 16.85 26.93 10.85
N THR A 490 15.78 26.85 11.62
CA THR A 490 15.85 26.61 13.06
C THR A 490 14.80 25.61 13.49
N GLY A 491 15.07 24.88 14.57
CA GLY A 491 14.11 23.93 15.14
C GLY A 491 14.25 22.53 14.55
N TYR A 492 13.16 21.77 14.63
CA TYR A 492 13.04 20.39 14.14
C TYR A 492 12.06 20.34 12.97
N TYR A 493 12.40 19.56 11.95
CA TYR A 493 11.54 19.29 10.81
C TYR A 493 11.46 17.79 10.57
N ASP A 494 10.25 17.30 10.36
CA ASP A 494 10.02 15.89 10.03
C ASP A 494 10.44 15.60 8.59
N GLY A 495 11.10 14.46 8.41
CA GLY A 495 11.63 14.00 7.14
C GLY A 495 10.69 13.02 6.44
N ALA A 496 10.62 13.13 5.12
CA ALA A 496 10.07 12.08 4.27
C ALA A 496 10.90 11.93 3.01
N VAL A 497 11.15 10.70 2.58
CA VAL A 497 11.84 10.43 1.31
C VAL A 497 10.83 10.50 0.17
N VAL A 498 11.15 11.27 -0.86
CA VAL A 498 10.36 11.28 -2.10
C VAL A 498 10.90 10.20 -3.02
N SER A 499 12.20 10.22 -3.34
CA SER A 499 12.79 9.24 -4.24
C SER A 499 14.31 9.13 -4.06
N TRP A 500 14.87 8.01 -4.50
CA TRP A 500 16.30 7.92 -4.77
C TRP A 500 16.54 7.75 -6.27
N SER A 501 17.67 8.27 -6.75
CA SER A 501 18.18 8.15 -8.12
C SER A 501 19.67 7.88 -8.05
N SER A 502 20.14 6.67 -8.31
CA SER A 502 21.58 6.44 -8.43
C SER A 502 21.96 5.94 -9.81
N PRO A 503 22.99 6.54 -10.46
CA PRO A 503 23.69 5.92 -11.57
C PRO A 503 24.74 4.93 -11.03
N GLY A 504 24.31 3.93 -10.24
CA GLY A 504 25.21 2.96 -9.59
C GLY A 504 25.98 2.09 -10.60
N LEU A 505 26.55 0.97 -10.16
CA LEU A 505 27.24 0.00 -11.04
C LEU A 505 26.38 -0.45 -12.24
N LEU A 506 25.05 -0.39 -12.12
CA LEU A 506 24.08 -0.70 -13.17
C LEU A 506 23.53 0.53 -13.92
N GLY A 507 24.02 1.73 -13.62
CA GLY A 507 23.63 2.97 -14.28
C GLY A 507 23.92 2.95 -15.79
N GLY A 508 24.94 2.20 -16.23
CA GLY A 508 25.21 1.96 -17.65
C GLY A 508 24.14 1.13 -18.38
N PHE A 509 23.25 0.47 -17.65
CA PHE A 509 22.09 -0.26 -18.18
C PHE A 509 20.77 0.50 -18.00
N GLY A 510 20.84 1.76 -17.53
CA GLY A 510 19.66 2.58 -17.27
C GLY A 510 18.81 2.09 -16.08
N VAL A 511 19.39 1.38 -15.10
CA VAL A 511 18.66 0.85 -13.93
C VAL A 511 18.98 1.62 -12.64
N ASN A 512 17.93 2.11 -11.96
CA ASN A 512 18.00 2.81 -10.68
C ASN A 512 18.05 1.82 -9.50
N SER A 513 19.19 1.17 -9.33
CA SER A 513 19.40 0.11 -8.32
C SER A 513 19.26 0.60 -6.87
N LEU A 514 19.51 1.87 -6.59
CA LEU A 514 19.46 2.42 -5.22
C LEU A 514 18.02 2.68 -4.76
N ASN A 515 17.12 3.03 -5.68
CA ASN A 515 15.69 3.11 -5.38
C ASN A 515 15.10 1.73 -5.06
N LEU A 516 15.55 0.69 -5.79
CA LEU A 516 15.20 -0.70 -5.50
C LEU A 516 15.74 -1.15 -4.12
N ALA A 517 17.01 -0.86 -3.84
CA ALA A 517 17.63 -1.16 -2.56
C ALA A 517 16.94 -0.42 -1.40
N TRP A 518 16.55 0.83 -1.61
CA TRP A 518 15.81 1.61 -0.62
C TRP A 518 14.47 0.99 -0.26
N ARG A 519 13.73 0.42 -1.21
CA ARG A 519 12.46 -0.30 -0.90
C ARG A 519 12.68 -1.44 0.10
N VAL A 520 13.82 -2.13 0.00
CA VAL A 520 14.19 -3.23 0.89
C VAL A 520 14.70 -2.71 2.24
N CYS A 521 15.50 -1.64 2.21
CA CYS A 521 16.16 -1.09 3.40
C CYS A 521 15.29 -0.09 4.18
N ARG A 522 14.24 0.49 3.59
CA ARG A 522 13.39 1.53 4.21
C ARG A 522 12.81 1.11 5.56
N PRO A 523 12.29 -0.12 5.75
CA PRO A 523 11.79 -0.57 7.05
C PRO A 523 12.86 -0.63 8.14
N TYR A 524 14.15 -0.54 7.76
CA TYR A 524 15.28 -0.54 8.68
C TYR A 524 15.87 0.86 8.87
N SER A 525 15.34 1.88 8.19
CA SER A 525 15.84 3.24 8.33
C SER A 525 15.25 3.87 9.60
N PRO A 526 16.09 4.23 10.59
CA PRO A 526 15.63 4.87 11.81
C PRO A 526 15.38 6.37 11.63
N TRP A 527 15.57 6.92 10.42
CA TRP A 527 15.53 8.36 10.14
C TRP A 527 14.11 8.93 10.20
N THR A 528 13.94 10.01 10.98
CA THR A 528 12.66 10.69 11.15
C THR A 528 12.64 12.13 10.67
N GLY A 529 13.80 12.77 10.48
CA GLY A 529 13.88 14.20 10.18
C GLY A 529 15.24 14.82 10.48
N GLN A 530 15.24 16.15 10.62
CA GLN A 530 16.45 16.93 10.86
C GLN A 530 16.24 18.03 11.90
N ARG A 531 17.26 18.24 12.74
CA ARG A 531 17.30 19.28 13.78
C ARG A 531 18.39 20.29 13.46
N PHE A 532 18.03 21.57 13.49
CA PHE A 532 18.90 22.70 13.19
C PHE A 532 19.18 23.55 14.43
N ALA A 533 20.39 23.46 14.96
CA ALA A 533 20.80 24.15 16.18
C ALA A 533 21.86 25.23 15.89
N PRO A 534 21.81 26.39 16.59
CA PRO A 534 22.88 27.37 16.52
C PRO A 534 24.17 26.76 17.09
N ARG A 535 25.32 27.17 16.55
CA ARG A 535 26.64 26.61 16.87
C ARG A 535 26.98 26.55 18.36
N GLY A 536 26.47 27.49 19.16
CA GLY A 536 26.75 27.56 20.60
C GLY A 536 26.16 26.41 21.43
N GLU A 537 25.19 25.67 20.89
CA GLU A 537 24.50 24.59 21.60
C GLU A 537 25.14 23.20 21.39
N SER A 538 26.22 23.08 20.61
CA SER A 538 26.83 21.77 20.33
C SER A 538 28.35 21.81 20.17
N PRO A 539 29.08 20.77 20.64
CA PRO A 539 30.55 20.72 20.56
C PRO A 539 31.00 20.38 19.13
N GLY A 540 31.32 21.44 18.37
CA GLY A 540 31.97 21.37 17.06
C GLY A 540 33.02 22.48 16.93
N ARG A 541 34.21 22.28 17.51
CA ARG A 541 35.35 23.19 17.29
C ARG A 541 35.85 23.03 15.85
N GLY A 542 35.93 24.12 15.09
CA GLY A 542 36.66 24.18 13.80
C GLY A 542 35.86 24.12 12.50
N VAL A 543 34.53 24.16 12.52
CA VAL A 543 33.70 24.36 11.30
C VAL A 543 33.49 25.86 11.10
N SER A 544 33.49 26.42 9.88
CA SER A 544 33.28 27.87 9.65
C SER A 544 31.81 28.31 9.76
N SER A 545 30.85 27.39 9.55
CA SER A 545 29.42 27.67 9.58
C SER A 545 28.89 28.08 10.97
N ASN A 546 27.85 28.92 10.96
CA ASN A 546 27.14 29.40 12.15
C ASN A 546 26.07 28.42 12.68
N GLN A 547 25.81 27.30 11.97
CA GLN A 547 24.72 26.39 12.30
C GLN A 547 25.09 24.92 12.10
N LEU A 548 24.59 24.08 13.00
CA LEU A 548 24.74 22.62 12.94
C LEU A 548 23.38 21.99 12.60
N CYS A 549 23.39 21.07 11.64
CA CYS A 549 22.26 20.18 11.37
C CYS A 549 22.59 18.77 11.87
N ALA A 550 21.61 18.06 12.40
CA ALA A 550 21.72 16.64 12.72
C ALA A 550 20.49 15.88 12.20
N ASN A 551 20.72 14.69 11.67
CA ASN A 551 19.64 13.76 11.37
C ASN A 551 19.10 13.15 12.66
N THR A 552 17.77 13.09 12.78
CA THR A 552 17.10 12.57 13.97
C THR A 552 16.63 11.14 13.75
N LEU A 553 16.75 10.31 14.80
CA LEU A 553 16.56 8.87 14.74
C LEU A 553 15.58 8.36 15.80
N VAL A 554 14.78 7.35 15.46
CA VAL A 554 13.91 6.62 16.38
C VAL A 554 14.31 5.15 16.46
N PHE A 555 14.32 4.59 17.67
CA PHE A 555 14.74 3.23 18.01
C PHE A 555 13.66 2.46 18.80
N ARG A 556 12.38 2.71 18.50
CA ARG A 556 11.24 2.18 19.27
C ARG A 556 10.87 0.72 18.93
N GLY A 557 11.28 0.20 17.76
CA GLY A 557 11.05 -1.19 17.33
C GLY A 557 12.28 -2.11 17.46
N LEU A 558 12.08 -3.44 17.47
CA LEU A 558 13.17 -4.44 17.53
C LEU A 558 14.21 -4.24 16.41
N ARG A 559 13.75 -3.94 15.19
CA ARG A 559 14.60 -3.68 14.03
C ARG A 559 15.42 -2.41 14.21
N ALA A 560 14.75 -1.31 14.57
CA ALA A 560 15.42 -0.04 14.81
C ALA A 560 16.44 -0.13 15.96
N ARG A 561 16.15 -0.89 17.02
CA ARG A 561 17.12 -1.18 18.09
C ARG A 561 18.34 -1.95 17.59
N ALA A 562 18.15 -2.95 16.73
CA ALA A 562 19.26 -3.68 16.12
C ALA A 562 20.14 -2.77 15.26
N VAL A 563 19.52 -1.86 14.48
CA VAL A 563 20.26 -0.84 13.72
C VAL A 563 21.00 0.11 14.65
N GLY A 564 20.37 0.57 15.73
CA GLY A 564 21.02 1.41 16.75
C GLY A 564 22.23 0.72 17.39
N LEU A 565 22.17 -0.59 17.66
CA LEU A 565 23.30 -1.38 18.15
C LEU A 565 24.42 -1.48 17.10
N ALA A 566 24.08 -1.74 15.84
CA ALA A 566 25.05 -1.78 14.75
C ALA A 566 25.75 -0.42 14.57
N MET A 567 25.00 0.69 14.62
CA MET A 567 25.57 2.04 14.53
C MET A 567 26.54 2.34 15.68
N LYS A 568 26.20 1.92 16.92
CA LYS A 568 27.11 2.01 18.07
C LYS A 568 28.37 1.17 17.88
N ALA A 569 28.23 -0.06 17.36
CA ALA A 569 29.37 -0.94 17.07
C ALA A 569 30.31 -0.36 16.00
N MET A 570 29.75 0.34 15.00
CA MET A 570 30.50 1.10 14.01
C MET A 570 31.13 2.40 14.55
N LYS A 571 31.02 2.65 15.88
CA LYS A 571 31.50 3.86 16.55
C LYS A 571 30.97 5.16 15.92
N LEU A 572 29.76 5.09 15.37
CA LEU A 572 29.09 6.26 14.79
C LEU A 572 28.79 7.25 15.92
N ARG A 573 29.07 8.54 15.70
CA ARG A 573 28.73 9.60 16.66
C ARG A 573 27.20 9.70 16.76
N ILE A 574 26.65 9.25 17.88
CA ILE A 574 25.22 9.32 18.19
C ILE A 574 25.07 10.11 19.48
N GLU A 575 24.31 11.19 19.43
CA GLU A 575 23.96 11.99 20.59
C GLU A 575 22.52 11.64 21.01
N PRO A 576 22.29 11.16 22.24
CA PRO A 576 20.93 10.90 22.70
C PRO A 576 20.11 12.20 22.71
N ALA A 577 18.83 12.09 22.36
CA ALA A 577 17.90 13.19 22.53
C ALA A 577 17.66 13.47 24.02
N SER A 578 17.56 14.75 24.38
CA SER A 578 17.10 15.17 25.70
C SER A 578 15.64 14.74 25.94
N ASP A 579 15.20 14.72 27.19
CA ASP A 579 13.82 14.36 27.51
C ASP A 579 12.80 15.31 26.91
N THR A 580 13.15 16.60 26.80
CA THR A 580 12.32 17.60 26.13
C THR A 580 12.21 17.31 24.63
N GLU A 581 13.33 17.07 23.95
CA GLU A 581 13.32 16.70 22.52
C GLU A 581 12.51 15.42 22.27
N ARG A 582 12.66 14.39 23.13
CA ARG A 582 11.88 13.15 23.04
C ARG A 582 10.38 13.38 23.16
N ARG A 583 9.96 14.23 24.11
CA ARG A 583 8.54 14.56 24.34
C ARG A 583 7.96 15.43 23.23
N GLU A 584 8.69 16.44 22.80
CA GLU A 584 8.19 17.43 21.84
C GLU A 584 8.25 16.97 20.39
N HIS A 585 9.27 16.18 20.04
CA HIS A 585 9.57 15.84 18.65
C HIS A 585 9.59 14.33 18.38
N GLY A 586 9.60 13.50 19.41
CA GLY A 586 9.41 12.05 19.26
C GLY A 586 10.62 11.28 18.73
N TYR A 587 11.81 11.89 18.59
CA TYR A 587 13.05 11.18 18.23
C TYR A 587 13.90 10.82 19.46
N ASP A 588 14.67 9.74 19.35
CA ASP A 588 15.45 9.17 20.45
C ASP A 588 16.93 9.60 20.42
N ALA A 589 17.45 9.94 19.23
CA ALA A 589 18.85 10.35 19.07
C ALA A 589 19.08 11.25 17.85
N LYS A 590 20.26 11.87 17.81
CA LYS A 590 20.83 12.67 16.73
C LYS A 590 22.09 11.99 16.20
N ALA A 591 22.25 11.93 14.89
CA ALA A 591 23.43 11.37 14.22
C ALA A 591 23.65 12.08 12.89
N TRP A 592 24.75 11.76 12.20
CA TRP A 592 25.12 12.35 10.90
C TRP A 592 25.01 13.87 10.93
N PHE A 593 26.03 14.52 11.48
CA PHE A 593 26.03 15.96 11.69
C PHE A 593 26.51 16.67 10.43
N ALA A 594 25.94 17.82 10.10
CA ALA A 594 26.32 18.62 8.95
C ALA A 594 26.54 20.09 9.35
N ALA A 595 27.52 20.72 8.72
CA ALA A 595 27.64 22.17 8.70
C ALA A 595 26.51 22.74 7.82
N ALA A 596 25.67 23.62 8.36
CA ALA A 596 24.50 24.11 7.65
C ALA A 596 24.64 25.61 7.34
N GLU A 597 24.56 26.00 6.07
CA GLU A 597 24.66 27.42 5.69
C GLU A 597 24.07 27.74 4.31
N PRO A 598 23.67 28.99 4.06
CA PRO A 598 23.28 29.43 2.72
C PRO A 598 24.49 29.45 1.77
N ALA A 599 24.46 28.63 0.72
CA ALA A 599 25.55 28.48 -0.24
C ALA A 599 25.02 28.47 -1.69
N SER A 600 25.94 28.37 -2.65
CA SER A 600 25.60 28.03 -4.03
C SER A 600 25.58 26.51 -4.19
N SER A 601 24.67 26.01 -5.02
CA SER A 601 24.53 24.58 -5.30
C SER A 601 25.83 24.01 -5.90
N VAL A 602 26.21 22.82 -5.45
CA VAL A 602 27.34 22.04 -5.93
C VAL A 602 26.98 21.15 -7.11
N ASP A 603 25.68 21.02 -7.44
CA ASP A 603 25.24 20.38 -8.66
C ASP A 603 25.49 21.32 -9.85
N PRO A 604 26.38 20.96 -10.80
CA PRO A 604 26.67 21.82 -11.96
C PRO A 604 25.43 22.11 -12.80
N ASP A 605 24.43 21.22 -12.79
CA ASP A 605 23.18 21.39 -13.54
C ASP A 605 22.31 22.51 -12.94
N HIS A 606 22.63 23.01 -11.74
CA HIS A 606 21.93 24.10 -11.08
C HIS A 606 22.62 25.47 -11.27
N ARG A 607 23.74 25.52 -12.00
CA ARG A 607 24.43 26.76 -12.43
C ARG A 607 24.64 27.79 -11.31
N GLY A 608 25.01 27.33 -10.12
CA GLY A 608 25.29 28.21 -8.98
C GLY A 608 24.04 28.78 -8.28
N LYS A 609 22.87 28.18 -8.49
CA LYS A 609 21.63 28.48 -7.74
C LYS A 609 21.91 28.56 -6.23
N ARG A 610 21.38 29.59 -5.58
CA ARG A 610 21.40 29.68 -4.11
C ARG A 610 20.54 28.57 -3.49
N VAL A 611 21.06 27.91 -2.47
CA VAL A 611 20.42 26.83 -1.71
C VAL A 611 20.82 26.94 -0.24
N TYR A 612 20.14 26.20 0.63
CA TYR A 612 20.61 25.96 1.99
C TYR A 612 21.35 24.63 2.04
N GLN A 613 22.66 24.67 2.24
CA GLN A 613 23.54 23.51 2.11
C GLN A 613 23.78 22.85 3.46
N LEU A 614 23.72 21.52 3.51
CA LEU A 614 24.11 20.68 4.64
C LEU A 614 25.35 19.87 4.25
N ASN A 615 26.51 20.32 4.70
CA ASN A 615 27.80 19.72 4.36
C ASN A 615 28.25 18.73 5.44
N TYR A 616 28.24 17.44 5.10
CA TYR A 616 28.62 16.34 5.98
C TYR A 616 30.12 15.99 5.92
N ARG A 617 30.89 16.64 5.04
CA ARG A 617 32.28 16.29 4.74
C ARG A 617 33.34 16.80 5.73
N PRO A 618 33.15 17.88 6.52
CA PRO A 618 34.15 18.31 7.48
C PRO A 618 34.60 17.18 8.41
N ARG A 619 35.92 16.93 8.46
CA ARG A 619 36.50 15.86 9.28
C ARG A 619 36.19 16.00 10.77
N THR A 620 35.98 17.23 11.24
CA THR A 620 35.60 17.55 12.62
C THR A 620 34.23 17.01 13.01
N LEU A 621 33.37 16.66 12.04
CA LEU A 621 32.05 16.05 12.28
C LEU A 621 32.13 14.52 12.43
N SER A 622 33.23 13.89 12.01
CA SER A 622 33.49 12.45 12.13
C SER A 622 32.39 11.56 11.53
N ASN A 623 31.78 11.98 10.42
CA ASN A 623 30.80 11.15 9.72
C ASN A 623 31.48 9.98 8.99
N PRO A 624 30.92 8.75 9.06
CA PRO A 624 31.44 7.63 8.29
C PRO A 624 31.03 7.72 6.81
N PRO A 625 31.75 7.05 5.90
CA PRO A 625 31.25 6.81 4.55
C PRO A 625 29.92 6.04 4.56
N PRO A 626 28.99 6.30 3.61
CA PRO A 626 29.15 7.25 2.51
C PRO A 626 28.80 8.71 2.91
N ALA A 627 28.26 8.95 4.11
CA ALA A 627 27.79 10.28 4.53
C ALA A 627 28.88 11.37 4.45
N SER A 628 30.14 11.05 4.77
CA SER A 628 31.28 11.98 4.61
C SER A 628 31.66 12.34 3.17
N ALA A 629 31.01 11.75 2.18
CA ALA A 629 31.12 12.10 0.76
C ALA A 629 29.87 12.86 0.24
N SER A 630 28.91 13.17 1.12
CA SER A 630 27.64 13.77 0.73
C SER A 630 27.51 15.25 1.12
N ILE A 631 26.71 15.96 0.34
CA ILE A 631 26.21 17.29 0.60
C ILE A 631 24.72 17.27 0.29
N GLU A 632 23.88 17.72 1.21
CA GLU A 632 22.47 17.94 0.92
C GLU A 632 22.21 19.42 0.63
N GLU A 633 21.21 19.69 -0.19
CA GLU A 633 20.80 21.04 -0.56
C GLU A 633 19.30 21.15 -0.38
N LEU A 634 18.85 22.23 0.27
CA LEU A 634 17.44 22.47 0.56
C LEU A 634 16.95 23.74 -0.13
N VAL A 635 15.72 23.68 -0.62
CA VAL A 635 14.94 24.82 -1.08
C VAL A 635 13.54 24.75 -0.48
N GLN A 636 12.95 25.89 -0.19
CA GLN A 636 11.55 26.00 0.20
C GLN A 636 10.67 25.98 -1.06
N ILE A 637 9.70 25.06 -1.09
CA ILE A 637 8.76 24.90 -2.21
C ILE A 637 7.31 25.24 -1.82
N ALA A 638 7.02 25.31 -0.53
CA ALA A 638 5.83 25.90 0.04
C ALA A 638 6.14 26.38 1.46
N ARG A 639 5.34 27.27 2.05
CA ARG A 639 5.54 27.72 3.42
C ARG A 639 5.63 26.54 4.39
N GLY A 640 6.78 26.35 5.04
CA GLY A 640 7.03 25.26 5.99
C GLY A 640 7.30 23.88 5.37
N LEU A 641 7.46 23.80 4.04
CA LEU A 641 7.78 22.58 3.30
C LEU A 641 9.03 22.82 2.44
N PHE A 642 10.07 22.06 2.71
CA PHE A 642 11.35 22.16 2.02
C PHE A 642 11.61 20.91 1.20
N LEU A 643 12.00 21.07 -0.05
CA LEU A 643 12.49 20.01 -0.90
C LEU A 643 14.00 19.94 -0.78
N GLY A 644 14.50 18.77 -0.40
CA GLY A 644 15.91 18.46 -0.29
C GLY A 644 16.38 17.60 -1.45
N GLN A 645 17.61 17.84 -1.89
CA GLN A 645 18.35 17.01 -2.83
C GLN A 645 19.62 16.50 -2.13
N VAL A 646 19.89 15.20 -2.25
CA VAL A 646 21.12 14.59 -1.73
C VAL A 646 22.15 14.50 -2.86
N ASN A 647 23.31 15.10 -2.71
CA ASN A 647 24.40 15.04 -3.68
C ASN A 647 25.58 14.23 -3.14
N TYR A 648 26.11 13.28 -3.90
CA TYR A 648 27.35 12.57 -3.55
C TYR A 648 28.48 12.93 -4.49
N ALA A 649 29.69 13.04 -3.95
CA ALA A 649 30.91 13.17 -4.74
C ALA A 649 31.14 11.89 -5.57
N THR A 650 31.29 12.03 -6.89
CA THR A 650 31.63 10.89 -7.76
C THR A 650 33.13 10.56 -7.75
N ARG A 651 33.95 11.42 -7.13
CA ARG A 651 35.37 11.19 -6.88
C ARG A 651 35.65 11.09 -5.37
N PRO A 652 35.13 10.04 -4.68
CA PRO A 652 35.20 9.95 -3.21
C PRO A 652 36.62 9.78 -2.66
N TRP A 653 37.61 9.44 -3.49
CA TRP A 653 39.02 9.35 -3.10
C TRP A 653 39.70 10.71 -2.94
N LEU A 654 39.15 11.79 -3.52
CA LEU A 654 39.68 13.12 -3.33
C LEU A 654 39.33 13.62 -1.92
N ALA A 655 40.37 13.90 -1.13
CA ALA A 655 40.21 14.43 0.22
C ALA A 655 39.39 15.73 0.20
N TRP A 656 38.45 15.86 1.13
CA TRP A 656 37.66 17.08 1.25
C TRP A 656 38.52 18.21 1.82
N ASP A 657 38.44 19.38 1.17
CA ASP A 657 39.06 20.64 1.55
C ASP A 657 38.05 21.76 1.23
N PRO A 658 37.69 22.63 2.19
CA PRO A 658 36.76 23.72 1.96
C PRO A 658 37.23 24.74 0.91
N GLU A 659 38.54 24.85 0.66
CA GLU A 659 39.11 25.77 -0.33
C GLU A 659 39.13 25.19 -1.76
N THR A 660 38.86 23.88 -1.90
CA THR A 660 38.78 23.23 -3.21
C THR A 660 37.43 23.51 -3.86
N ASP A 661 37.45 23.95 -5.12
CA ASP A 661 36.24 24.14 -5.93
C ASP A 661 35.35 22.88 -5.88
N PRO A 662 34.09 22.99 -5.41
CA PRO A 662 33.16 21.86 -5.34
C PRO A 662 33.03 21.06 -6.63
N ALA A 663 33.19 21.71 -7.80
CA ALA A 663 33.14 21.04 -9.11
C ALA A 663 34.23 19.94 -9.24
N SER A 664 35.35 20.07 -8.53
CA SER A 664 36.46 19.11 -8.54
C SER A 664 36.06 17.73 -8.01
N TYR A 665 35.06 17.67 -7.12
CA TYR A 665 34.54 16.42 -6.55
C TYR A 665 33.50 15.72 -7.43
N GLY A 666 33.01 16.39 -8.47
CA GLY A 666 32.04 15.86 -9.43
C GLY A 666 30.73 15.44 -8.76
N TYR A 667 30.09 16.31 -7.99
CA TYR A 667 28.82 15.99 -7.33
C TYR A 667 27.72 15.62 -8.33
N ARG A 668 26.89 14.66 -7.95
CA ARG A 668 25.68 14.26 -8.68
C ARG A 668 24.49 14.10 -7.74
N PRO A 669 23.26 14.35 -8.19
CA PRO A 669 22.04 14.08 -7.43
C PRO A 669 21.83 12.58 -7.25
N PHE A 670 21.57 12.17 -5.99
CA PHE A 670 21.29 10.80 -5.60
C PHE A 670 19.86 10.56 -5.14
N GLY A 671 19.10 11.61 -4.85
CA GLY A 671 17.73 11.47 -4.36
C GLY A 671 17.12 12.78 -3.90
N TYR A 672 15.82 12.73 -3.67
CA TYR A 672 15.01 13.83 -3.18
C TYR A 672 14.28 13.41 -1.91
N PHE A 673 14.26 14.31 -0.94
CA PHE A 673 13.53 14.18 0.32
C PHE A 673 12.79 15.48 0.60
N VAL A 674 11.92 15.49 1.61
CA VAL A 674 11.30 16.70 2.11
C VAL A 674 11.47 16.83 3.61
N LEU A 675 11.56 18.08 4.05
CA LEU A 675 11.48 18.48 5.45
C LEU A 675 10.19 19.25 5.66
N LEU A 676 9.47 18.88 6.72
CA LEU A 676 8.10 19.24 6.98
C LEU A 676 8.01 19.93 8.34
N ASP A 677 7.35 21.08 8.40
CA ASP A 677 6.89 21.60 9.69
C ASP A 677 5.77 20.73 10.28
N ARG A 678 5.36 21.02 11.51
CA ARG A 678 4.35 20.25 12.25
C ARG A 678 3.00 20.12 11.51
N GLU A 679 2.57 21.15 10.80
CA GLU A 679 1.30 21.11 10.07
C GLU A 679 1.40 20.21 8.83
N TRP A 680 2.52 20.28 8.13
CA TRP A 680 2.81 19.39 7.01
C TRP A 680 2.99 17.94 7.46
N GLN A 681 3.66 17.71 8.59
CA GLN A 681 3.78 16.38 9.18
C GLN A 681 2.41 15.78 9.53
N ALA A 682 1.51 16.57 10.14
CA ALA A 682 0.16 16.11 10.42
C ALA A 682 -0.61 15.70 9.15
N ARG A 683 -0.35 16.36 8.01
CA ARG A 683 -0.89 15.94 6.71
C ARG A 683 -0.20 14.71 6.17
N ARG A 684 1.13 14.60 6.27
CA ARG A 684 1.88 13.40 5.88
C ARG A 684 1.36 12.16 6.60
N LEU A 685 1.18 12.26 7.91
CA LEU A 685 0.64 11.20 8.75
C LEU A 685 -0.79 10.81 8.39
N ARG A 686 -1.61 11.73 7.87
CA ARG A 686 -2.94 11.44 7.32
C ARG A 686 -2.87 10.77 5.95
N LEU A 687 -1.92 11.20 5.12
CA LEU A 687 -1.75 10.73 3.75
C LEU A 687 -1.13 9.31 3.69
N GLY A 688 -0.44 8.87 4.75
CA GLY A 688 0.33 7.63 4.68
C GLY A 688 1.62 7.76 3.87
N PHE A 689 2.07 8.99 3.60
CA PHE A 689 3.23 9.23 2.75
C PHE A 689 4.52 8.92 3.52
N ASP A 690 5.26 7.91 3.04
CA ASP A 690 6.54 7.47 3.59
C ASP A 690 6.45 7.09 5.09
N LEU A 691 5.42 6.32 5.47
CA LEU A 691 5.21 5.82 6.82
C LEU A 691 5.38 4.29 6.84
N HIS A 692 6.39 3.81 7.56
CA HIS A 692 6.56 2.36 7.75
C HIS A 692 6.68 1.92 9.22
N GLU A 693 7.14 2.79 10.14
CA GLU A 693 7.19 2.51 11.59
C GLU A 693 7.19 3.83 12.40
N VAL A 694 6.05 4.51 12.53
CA VAL A 694 5.85 5.57 13.57
C VAL A 694 4.91 5.03 14.65
#